data_AF-F9U9E8-F1
#
_entry.id   AF-F9U9E8-F1
#
_cell.length_a   1.000
_cell.length_b   1.000
_cell.length_c   1.000
_cell.angle_alpha   90.00
_cell.angle_beta   90.00
_cell.angle_gamma   90.00
#
_symmetry.space_group_name_H-M   'P 1'
#
loop_
_entity.id
_entity.type
_entity.pdbx_description
1 polymer ?
#
loop_
_entity_poly.entity_id
_entity_poly.type
_entity_poly.pdbx_seq_one_letter_code
_entity_poly.pdbx_strand_id
1 'polypeptide(L)'
;MNPVDLPGPAPLISAVICTHNRASLLQQALDSLCNQTIGINRFEVVVIDDGSTDETPKTVERFRSLLSLRYAYQRNSGLASAKNHGLFLSRSPIVTFLDDDDILDERCLEEHYLSHQRFPLPNFAVLGYTDLAREPARSPLMHYVTEIGCQLFSYPHLTHGSELDFSYFWGGRSSCKRGFLLEHGVFNPAFRFGAEDIELGFRLQRVGLRVVYNANAISHMVRTLNFEDFCRRCHAQGRSNWLFSRLHPDPEVQTWTRSGQAALEWEQIAPRFDAIMKSARELDRFVGTRADLGLPINETTEALLYRGYRAAFEANRIRGTSERMREDPQHAQTTTLRKPLHPADPSPGEPAPPLIVTPLSRLADYLSLEANLQKNEVDGFDIESSIVEIGSTREIEGYCYACDQPGRFRVTFDHAYRLRGKLTPNWRETAACTLCGLNNRMRATLHVLNEVVAPTQESKIYITECATPFFKQLKTRYPNSVGSEFLGGTLALGSTNAAGIRNEDVTCLSFDDRSFDVVLSFDVLEHVPAYRSALSEFARILRPGGTLFLSIPFRPREETTLVRATVDELGNISHLTAPEYHGDPLRPEGCLSFYHFGWDLLDDIRNADFKDVHALHYHSLIYGYLGRDQLFFAATRI
;
A
#
# COMPACT_ATOMS: atom_id res chain seq x y z
N MET A 1 -7.69 -40.81 -48.58
CA MET A 1 -8.30 -40.59 -47.25
C MET A 1 -7.19 -40.84 -46.25
N ASN A 2 -6.73 -39.81 -45.54
CA ASN A 2 -5.76 -39.96 -44.47
C ASN A 2 -6.41 -40.77 -43.32
N PRO A 3 -5.65 -41.62 -42.62
CA PRO A 3 -6.21 -42.36 -41.49
C PRO A 3 -6.72 -41.37 -40.46
N VAL A 4 -7.99 -41.54 -40.09
CA VAL A 4 -8.58 -40.82 -38.96
C VAL A 4 -7.91 -41.37 -37.72
N ASP A 5 -6.98 -40.61 -37.15
CA ASP A 5 -6.42 -40.87 -35.83
C ASP A 5 -7.60 -40.99 -34.84
N LEU A 6 -7.77 -42.19 -34.27
CA LEU A 6 -8.65 -42.39 -33.13
C LEU A 6 -8.10 -41.50 -31.99
N PRO A 7 -8.91 -40.63 -31.37
CA PRO A 7 -8.41 -39.74 -30.34
C PRO A 7 -7.94 -40.59 -29.16
N GLY A 8 -6.64 -40.53 -28.86
CA GLY A 8 -6.12 -40.96 -27.56
C GLY A 8 -6.82 -40.22 -26.42
N PRO A 9 -6.59 -40.62 -25.16
CA PRO A 9 -7.16 -39.91 -24.00
C PRO A 9 -6.84 -38.41 -24.10
N ALA A 10 -7.83 -37.56 -23.81
CA ALA A 10 -7.67 -36.13 -23.89
C ALA A 10 -6.49 -35.67 -23.02
N PRO A 11 -5.63 -34.75 -23.51
CA PRO A 11 -4.52 -34.23 -22.72
C PRO A 11 -5.06 -33.58 -21.44
N LEU A 12 -4.30 -33.71 -20.36
CA LEU A 12 -4.71 -33.24 -19.03
C LEU A 12 -4.39 -31.76 -18.84
N ILE A 13 -3.32 -31.31 -19.47
CA ILE A 13 -2.83 -29.94 -19.41
C ILE A 13 -2.37 -29.47 -20.81
N SER A 14 -2.75 -28.25 -21.19
CA SER A 14 -2.25 -27.57 -22.39
C SER A 14 -1.21 -26.54 -21.96
N ALA A 15 0.02 -26.70 -22.41
CA ALA A 15 1.11 -25.75 -22.24
C ALA A 15 1.06 -24.70 -23.36
N VAL A 16 0.58 -23.50 -23.05
CA VAL A 16 0.44 -22.39 -24.00
C VAL A 16 1.67 -21.50 -23.93
N ILE A 17 2.41 -21.38 -25.04
CA ILE A 17 3.58 -20.50 -25.17
C ILE A 17 3.28 -19.45 -26.23
N CYS A 18 3.36 -18.17 -25.85
CA CYS A 18 3.24 -17.05 -26.78
C CYS A 18 4.63 -16.51 -27.11
N THR A 19 4.95 -16.33 -28.39
CA THR A 19 6.30 -15.95 -28.81
C THR A 19 6.27 -14.91 -29.93
N HIS A 20 7.31 -14.07 -29.97
CA HIS A 20 7.52 -13.09 -31.03
C HIS A 20 9.01 -12.77 -31.19
N ASN A 21 9.61 -13.20 -32.30
CA ASN A 21 11.02 -12.99 -32.64
C ASN A 21 12.01 -13.49 -31.58
N ARG A 22 11.80 -14.71 -31.08
CA ARG A 22 12.62 -15.35 -30.04
C ARG A 22 12.87 -16.83 -30.31
N ALA A 23 13.14 -17.18 -31.58
CA ALA A 23 13.29 -18.57 -32.01
C ALA A 23 14.27 -19.41 -31.15
N SER A 24 15.35 -18.82 -30.66
CA SER A 24 16.36 -19.52 -29.83
C SER A 24 15.93 -19.73 -28.37
N LEU A 25 15.15 -18.83 -27.79
CA LEU A 25 14.59 -18.97 -26.45
C LEU A 25 13.45 -19.98 -26.48
N LEU A 26 12.56 -19.86 -27.46
CA LEU A 26 11.50 -20.83 -27.71
C LEU A 26 12.05 -22.25 -27.88
N GLN A 27 13.17 -22.42 -28.59
CA GLN A 27 13.79 -23.73 -28.74
C GLN A 27 14.12 -24.35 -27.37
N GLN A 28 14.71 -23.58 -26.45
CA GLN A 28 15.07 -24.06 -25.11
C GLN A 28 13.83 -24.39 -24.27
N ALA A 29 12.77 -23.57 -24.36
CA ALA A 29 11.50 -23.84 -23.70
C ALA A 29 10.87 -25.15 -24.21
N LEU A 30 10.83 -25.36 -25.54
CA LEU A 30 10.32 -26.59 -26.15
C LEU A 30 11.20 -27.82 -25.82
N ASP A 31 12.53 -27.67 -25.81
CA ASP A 31 13.45 -28.73 -25.39
C ASP A 31 13.15 -29.19 -23.96
N SER A 32 12.86 -28.26 -23.03
CA SER A 32 12.52 -28.59 -21.64
C SER A 32 11.20 -29.37 -21.50
N LEU A 33 10.24 -29.12 -22.39
CA LEU A 33 8.96 -29.81 -22.40
C LEU A 33 9.10 -31.29 -22.82
N CYS A 34 10.12 -31.64 -23.62
CA CYS A 34 10.38 -33.04 -24.00
C CYS A 34 10.70 -33.95 -22.81
N ASN A 35 11.14 -33.38 -21.67
CA ASN A 35 11.60 -34.12 -20.50
C ASN A 35 10.58 -34.14 -19.34
N GLN A 36 9.33 -33.75 -19.57
CA GLN A 36 8.32 -33.65 -18.52
C GLN A 36 7.88 -35.02 -17.99
N THR A 37 7.98 -35.20 -16.68
CA THR A 37 7.65 -36.44 -15.94
C THR A 37 6.18 -36.81 -15.95
N ILE A 38 5.27 -35.85 -16.20
CA ILE A 38 3.84 -36.12 -16.38
C ILE A 38 3.55 -37.08 -17.56
N GLY A 39 4.51 -37.21 -18.49
CA GLY A 39 4.46 -38.07 -19.67
C GLY A 39 4.03 -37.33 -20.93
N ILE A 40 4.79 -37.49 -22.02
CA ILE A 40 4.64 -36.77 -23.30
C ILE A 40 3.24 -36.87 -23.94
N ASN A 41 2.52 -37.96 -23.67
CA ASN A 41 1.17 -38.20 -24.19
C ASN A 41 0.06 -37.64 -23.28
N ARG A 42 0.41 -37.03 -22.13
CA ARG A 42 -0.55 -36.51 -21.14
C ARG A 42 -0.71 -34.99 -21.18
N PHE A 43 0.04 -34.30 -22.02
CA PHE A 43 -0.09 -32.88 -22.25
C PHE A 43 -0.01 -32.56 -23.74
N GLU A 44 -0.47 -31.38 -24.12
CA GLU A 44 -0.22 -30.81 -25.44
C GLU A 44 0.50 -29.46 -25.31
N VAL A 45 1.17 -29.06 -26.37
CA VAL A 45 1.86 -27.76 -26.46
C VAL A 45 1.14 -26.92 -27.50
N VAL A 46 0.83 -25.67 -27.16
CA VAL A 46 0.17 -24.72 -28.07
C VAL A 46 1.07 -23.50 -28.20
N VAL A 47 1.78 -23.40 -29.32
CA VAL A 47 2.63 -22.26 -29.64
C VAL A 47 1.84 -21.24 -30.45
N ILE A 48 1.76 -20.01 -29.94
CA ILE A 48 1.17 -18.87 -30.63
C ILE A 48 2.28 -17.92 -31.04
N ASP A 49 2.51 -17.82 -32.34
CA ASP A 49 3.46 -16.91 -32.95
C ASP A 49 2.76 -15.58 -33.28
N ASP A 50 3.06 -14.54 -32.49
CA ASP A 50 2.46 -13.21 -32.58
C ASP A 50 3.18 -12.31 -33.61
N GLY A 51 3.47 -12.87 -34.78
CA GLY A 51 3.94 -12.12 -35.94
C GLY A 51 5.46 -12.13 -36.13
N SER A 52 6.13 -13.24 -35.79
CA SER A 52 7.57 -13.38 -35.94
C SER A 52 8.02 -13.33 -37.40
N THR A 53 9.22 -12.79 -37.61
CA THR A 53 9.93 -12.71 -38.89
C THR A 53 11.26 -13.46 -38.87
N ASP A 54 11.59 -14.09 -37.74
CA ASP A 54 12.80 -14.88 -37.55
C ASP A 54 12.53 -16.38 -37.82
N GLU A 55 13.42 -17.23 -37.32
CA GLU A 55 13.37 -18.68 -37.52
C GLU A 55 12.30 -19.41 -36.68
N THR A 56 11.42 -18.68 -35.99
CA THR A 56 10.39 -19.25 -35.10
C THR A 56 9.57 -20.36 -35.76
N PRO A 57 9.03 -20.22 -36.99
CA PRO A 57 8.28 -21.30 -37.64
C PRO A 57 9.13 -22.57 -37.85
N LYS A 58 10.43 -22.41 -38.18
CA LYS A 58 11.33 -23.55 -38.38
C LYS A 58 11.69 -24.21 -37.05
N THR A 59 11.87 -23.43 -35.98
CA THR A 59 12.05 -23.97 -34.63
C THR A 59 10.86 -24.85 -34.27
N VAL A 60 9.63 -24.34 -34.41
CA VAL A 60 8.42 -25.10 -34.05
C VAL A 60 8.28 -26.40 -34.84
N GLU A 61 8.59 -26.38 -36.14
CA GLU A 61 8.49 -27.56 -37.00
C GLU A 61 9.40 -28.72 -36.51
N ARG A 62 10.58 -28.40 -35.98
CA ARG A 62 11.52 -29.41 -35.44
C ARG A 62 10.97 -30.19 -34.25
N PHE A 63 10.00 -29.63 -33.51
CA PHE A 63 9.42 -30.25 -32.32
C PHE A 63 8.10 -30.98 -32.58
N ARG A 64 7.50 -30.85 -33.77
CA ARG A 64 6.22 -31.51 -34.10
C ARG A 64 6.27 -33.04 -34.01
N SER A 65 7.44 -33.64 -34.20
CA SER A 65 7.64 -35.08 -34.06
C SER A 65 7.93 -35.53 -32.62
N LEU A 66 8.26 -34.60 -31.73
CA LEU A 66 8.66 -34.87 -30.35
C LEU A 66 7.54 -34.58 -29.34
N LEU A 67 6.73 -33.55 -29.61
CA LEU A 67 5.67 -33.06 -28.73
C LEU A 67 4.32 -33.14 -29.47
N SER A 68 3.23 -33.34 -28.72
CA SER A 68 1.88 -33.08 -29.24
C SER A 68 1.67 -31.57 -29.41
N LEU A 69 2.23 -31.03 -30.49
CA LEU A 69 2.39 -29.59 -30.68
C LEU A 69 1.38 -29.05 -31.70
N ARG A 70 0.73 -27.96 -31.30
CA ARG A 70 -0.10 -27.12 -32.16
C ARG A 70 0.56 -25.76 -32.31
N TYR A 71 0.52 -25.24 -33.53
CA TYR A 71 1.09 -23.95 -33.88
C TYR A 71 0.01 -23.10 -34.53
N ALA A 72 -0.07 -21.83 -34.12
CA ALA A 72 -0.87 -20.84 -34.81
C ALA A 72 -0.09 -19.54 -34.96
N TYR A 73 -0.17 -18.98 -36.16
CA TYR A 73 0.36 -17.67 -36.48
C TYR A 73 -0.76 -16.63 -36.38
N GLN A 74 -0.44 -15.45 -35.86
CA GLN A 74 -1.28 -14.26 -35.98
C GLN A 74 -0.43 -13.03 -36.28
N ARG A 75 -1.03 -12.03 -36.91
CA ARG A 75 -0.37 -10.72 -37.06
C ARG A 75 -0.22 -10.10 -35.67
N ASN A 76 0.94 -9.50 -35.37
CA ASN A 76 1.28 -8.94 -34.05
C ASN A 76 0.14 -8.13 -33.41
N SER A 77 -0.55 -8.75 -32.46
CA SER A 77 -1.77 -8.29 -31.81
C SER A 77 -1.62 -8.19 -30.28
N GLY A 78 -0.42 -8.45 -29.76
CA GLY A 78 -0.10 -8.31 -28.34
C GLY A 78 -0.37 -9.58 -27.53
N LEU A 79 0.21 -9.60 -26.32
CA LEU A 79 0.30 -10.78 -25.47
C LEU A 79 -1.07 -11.31 -25.02
N ALA A 80 -2.01 -10.44 -24.64
CA ALA A 80 -3.38 -10.83 -24.29
C ALA A 80 -4.09 -11.57 -25.42
N SER A 81 -3.99 -11.04 -26.64
CA SER A 81 -4.58 -11.65 -27.85
C SER A 81 -3.96 -13.02 -28.14
N ALA A 82 -2.63 -13.13 -28.01
CA ALA A 82 -1.93 -14.39 -28.19
C ALA A 82 -2.33 -15.44 -27.13
N LYS A 83 -2.39 -15.06 -25.85
CA LYS A 83 -2.85 -15.94 -24.75
C LYS A 83 -4.29 -16.42 -24.98
N ASN A 84 -5.19 -15.54 -25.43
CA ASN A 84 -6.56 -15.92 -25.79
C ASN A 84 -6.60 -16.92 -26.94
N HIS A 85 -5.83 -16.69 -28.00
CA HIS A 85 -5.75 -17.61 -29.13
C HIS A 85 -5.28 -19.00 -28.67
N GLY A 86 -4.26 -19.05 -27.82
CA GLY A 86 -3.79 -20.28 -27.18
C GLY A 86 -4.85 -20.96 -26.31
N LEU A 87 -5.58 -20.20 -25.49
CA LEU A 87 -6.69 -20.70 -24.66
C LEU A 87 -7.80 -21.34 -25.52
N PHE A 88 -8.20 -20.69 -26.61
CA PHE A 88 -9.26 -21.20 -27.49
C PHE A 88 -8.81 -22.44 -28.27
N LEU A 89 -7.53 -22.50 -28.68
CA LEU A 89 -6.97 -23.66 -29.35
C LEU A 89 -6.71 -24.83 -28.40
N SER A 90 -6.48 -24.58 -27.11
CA SER A 90 -6.28 -25.62 -26.10
C SER A 90 -7.47 -26.57 -26.01
N ARG A 91 -7.19 -27.86 -25.83
CA ARG A 91 -8.16 -28.96 -25.72
C ARG A 91 -8.24 -29.54 -24.32
N SER A 92 -7.22 -29.30 -23.48
CA SER A 92 -7.15 -29.87 -22.14
C SER A 92 -8.08 -29.16 -21.14
N PRO A 93 -8.52 -29.85 -20.07
CA PRO A 93 -9.26 -29.22 -18.97
C PRO A 93 -8.45 -28.16 -18.21
N ILE A 94 -7.13 -28.30 -18.15
CA ILE A 94 -6.20 -27.34 -17.52
C ILE A 94 -5.39 -26.66 -18.62
N VAL A 95 -5.20 -25.35 -18.52
CA VAL A 95 -4.29 -24.58 -19.36
C VAL A 95 -3.23 -23.97 -18.46
N THR A 96 -1.96 -24.12 -18.82
CA THR A 96 -0.85 -23.37 -18.21
C THR A 96 -0.27 -22.43 -19.24
N PHE A 97 -0.07 -21.18 -18.85
CA PHE A 97 0.58 -20.19 -19.69
C PHE A 97 2.05 -20.12 -19.29
N LEU A 98 2.93 -20.20 -20.27
CA LEU A 98 4.38 -20.25 -20.10
C LEU A 98 5.03 -19.16 -20.96
N ASP A 99 6.02 -18.50 -20.40
CA ASP A 99 6.86 -17.56 -21.15
C ASP A 99 7.84 -18.33 -22.07
N ASP A 100 8.18 -17.74 -23.22
CA ASP A 100 9.05 -18.36 -24.22
C ASP A 100 10.55 -18.32 -23.87
N ASP A 101 10.89 -17.71 -22.74
CA ASP A 101 12.22 -17.58 -22.16
C ASP A 101 12.39 -18.31 -20.83
N ASP A 102 11.49 -19.25 -20.52
CA ASP A 102 11.56 -20.12 -19.36
C ASP A 102 11.90 -21.57 -19.76
N ILE A 103 12.88 -22.17 -19.09
CA ILE A 103 13.15 -23.61 -19.11
C ILE A 103 12.41 -24.25 -17.95
N LEU A 104 11.53 -25.21 -18.22
CA LEU A 104 10.75 -25.87 -17.18
C LEU A 104 11.56 -26.96 -16.49
N ASP A 105 11.45 -27.05 -15.17
CA ASP A 105 11.88 -28.23 -14.43
C ASP A 105 11.09 -29.46 -14.90
N GLU A 106 11.70 -30.65 -14.86
CA GLU A 106 11.11 -31.91 -15.33
C GLU A 106 9.77 -32.25 -14.66
N ARG A 107 9.51 -31.72 -13.45
CA ARG A 107 8.27 -31.94 -12.70
C ARG A 107 7.29 -30.78 -12.78
N CYS A 108 7.60 -29.70 -13.49
CA CYS A 108 6.78 -28.49 -13.52
C CYS A 108 5.31 -28.75 -13.92
N LEU A 109 5.07 -29.43 -15.05
CA LEU A 109 3.70 -29.73 -15.49
C LEU A 109 3.01 -30.76 -14.58
N GLU A 110 3.76 -31.71 -14.03
CA GLU A 110 3.24 -32.69 -13.06
C GLU A 110 2.74 -31.99 -11.81
N GLU A 111 3.53 -31.07 -11.25
CA GLU A 111 3.22 -30.31 -10.04
C GLU A 111 2.01 -29.36 -10.23
N HIS A 112 1.89 -28.71 -11.39
CA HIS A 112 0.67 -27.99 -11.75
C HIS A 112 -0.55 -28.92 -11.79
N TYR A 113 -0.44 -30.08 -12.45
CA TYR A 113 -1.54 -31.04 -12.52
C TYR A 113 -1.95 -31.56 -11.14
N LEU A 114 -0.99 -31.97 -10.30
CA LEU A 114 -1.23 -32.45 -8.94
C LEU A 114 -1.90 -31.38 -8.06
N SER A 115 -1.52 -30.11 -8.25
CA SER A 115 -2.17 -28.99 -7.56
C SER A 115 -3.65 -28.88 -7.92
N HIS A 116 -4.01 -29.02 -9.21
CA HIS A 116 -5.41 -29.03 -9.64
C HIS A 116 -6.18 -30.28 -9.20
N GLN A 117 -5.51 -31.42 -8.96
CA GLN A 117 -6.14 -32.58 -8.31
C GLN A 117 -6.45 -32.31 -6.84
N ARG A 118 -5.53 -31.63 -6.13
CA ARG A 118 -5.71 -31.23 -4.73
C ARG A 118 -6.79 -30.16 -4.56
N PHE A 119 -6.91 -29.25 -5.53
CA PHE A 119 -7.89 -28.17 -5.55
C PHE A 119 -8.84 -28.33 -6.74
N PRO A 120 -9.83 -29.26 -6.67
CA PRO A 120 -10.61 -29.67 -7.83
C PRO A 120 -11.66 -28.66 -8.28
N LEU A 121 -11.99 -27.65 -7.47
CA LEU A 121 -13.01 -26.65 -7.82
C LEU A 121 -12.58 -25.78 -9.02
N PRO A 122 -13.53 -25.37 -9.89
CA PRO A 122 -13.25 -24.68 -11.16
C PRO A 122 -12.48 -23.36 -10.99
N ASN A 123 -12.68 -22.68 -9.86
CA ASN A 123 -12.17 -21.35 -9.56
C ASN A 123 -10.74 -21.31 -8.98
N PHE A 124 -10.02 -22.44 -8.92
CA PHE A 124 -8.62 -22.44 -8.48
C PHE A 124 -7.65 -22.29 -9.65
N ALA A 125 -6.75 -21.32 -9.52
CA ALA A 125 -5.53 -21.17 -10.32
C ALA A 125 -4.30 -21.54 -9.48
N VAL A 126 -3.21 -21.92 -10.15
CA VAL A 126 -1.95 -22.31 -9.52
C VAL A 126 -0.83 -21.48 -10.09
N LEU A 127 -0.18 -20.68 -9.24
CA LEU A 127 1.05 -19.94 -9.55
C LEU A 127 2.26 -20.85 -9.29
N GLY A 128 3.10 -21.05 -10.31
CA GLY A 128 4.39 -21.72 -10.19
C GLY A 128 5.52 -20.79 -9.71
N TYR A 129 6.64 -21.39 -9.32
CA TYR A 129 7.86 -20.68 -8.96
C TYR A 129 8.78 -20.54 -10.17
N THR A 130 9.35 -19.36 -10.35
CA THR A 130 10.40 -19.12 -11.35
C THR A 130 11.63 -18.57 -10.67
N ASP A 131 12.76 -19.21 -10.91
CA ASP A 131 14.09 -18.69 -10.54
C ASP A 131 14.84 -18.21 -11.79
N LEU A 132 15.98 -17.56 -11.60
CA LEU A 132 16.89 -17.16 -12.64
C LEU A 132 17.85 -18.30 -13.00
N ALA A 133 18.03 -18.56 -14.29
CA ALA A 133 19.12 -19.41 -14.74
C ALA A 133 20.48 -18.78 -14.41
N ARG A 134 21.55 -19.60 -14.46
CA ARG A 134 22.90 -19.22 -14.02
C ARG A 134 23.41 -17.90 -14.59
N GLU A 135 23.21 -17.63 -15.88
CA GLU A 135 23.73 -16.40 -16.50
C GLU A 135 22.91 -15.15 -16.12
N PRO A 136 21.56 -15.13 -16.22
CA PRO A 136 20.75 -14.04 -15.68
C PRO A 136 21.00 -13.76 -14.20
N ALA A 137 21.18 -14.79 -13.36
CA ALA A 137 21.41 -14.66 -11.92
C ALA A 137 22.70 -13.88 -11.56
N ARG A 138 23.66 -13.76 -12.49
CA ARG A 138 24.88 -12.98 -12.29
C ARG A 138 24.68 -11.48 -12.48
N SER A 139 23.55 -11.07 -13.07
CA SER A 139 23.27 -9.67 -13.33
C SER A 139 22.76 -8.97 -12.07
N PRO A 140 23.42 -7.88 -11.61
CA PRO A 140 22.94 -7.07 -10.49
C PRO A 140 21.54 -6.50 -10.75
N LEU A 141 21.23 -6.22 -12.03
CA LEU A 141 19.90 -5.79 -12.42
C LEU A 141 18.87 -6.90 -12.21
N MET A 142 19.16 -8.12 -12.65
CA MET A 142 18.24 -9.23 -12.49
C MET A 142 17.98 -9.52 -11.01
N HIS A 143 19.04 -9.57 -10.20
CA HIS A 143 18.89 -9.70 -8.74
C HIS A 143 18.03 -8.59 -8.13
N TYR A 144 18.24 -7.33 -8.54
CA TYR A 144 17.41 -6.24 -8.07
C TYR A 144 15.93 -6.44 -8.44
N VAL A 145 15.61 -6.74 -9.69
CA VAL A 145 14.20 -6.81 -10.14
C VAL A 145 13.46 -8.07 -9.69
N THR A 146 14.16 -9.07 -9.16
CA THR A 146 13.56 -10.33 -8.66
C THR A 146 13.56 -10.45 -7.14
N GLU A 147 14.61 -9.99 -6.46
CA GLU A 147 14.79 -10.22 -5.01
C GLU A 147 14.62 -8.95 -4.17
N ILE A 148 14.93 -7.76 -4.71
CA ILE A 148 15.02 -6.52 -3.92
C ILE A 148 13.86 -5.57 -4.23
N GLY A 149 13.68 -5.24 -5.50
CA GLY A 149 12.62 -4.38 -6.01
C GLY A 149 11.39 -5.16 -6.46
N CYS A 150 11.50 -6.48 -6.63
CA CYS A 150 10.41 -7.40 -6.96
C CYS A 150 9.51 -6.93 -8.13
N GLN A 151 10.09 -6.21 -9.11
CA GLN A 151 9.37 -5.61 -10.24
C GLN A 151 9.14 -6.57 -11.41
N LEU A 152 9.89 -7.68 -11.46
CA LEU A 152 9.72 -8.72 -12.46
C LEU A 152 8.84 -9.86 -11.93
N PHE A 153 9.14 -10.34 -10.72
CA PHE A 153 8.31 -11.24 -9.92
C PHE A 153 8.65 -11.05 -8.43
N SER A 154 7.71 -11.40 -7.54
CA SER A 154 7.77 -11.18 -6.09
C SER A 154 7.60 -12.48 -5.30
N TYR A 155 8.61 -13.34 -5.37
CA TYR A 155 8.63 -14.64 -4.67
C TYR A 155 9.17 -14.64 -3.23
N PRO A 156 10.10 -13.76 -2.80
CA PRO A 156 10.73 -13.86 -1.47
C PRO A 156 9.77 -13.88 -0.27
N HIS A 157 8.51 -13.45 -0.46
CA HIS A 157 7.50 -13.37 0.60
C HIS A 157 6.40 -14.44 0.49
N LEU A 158 6.49 -15.35 -0.49
CA LEU A 158 5.46 -16.35 -0.75
C LEU A 158 5.76 -17.67 -0.02
N THR A 159 4.71 -18.27 0.55
CA THR A 159 4.80 -19.56 1.26
C THR A 159 4.11 -20.65 0.45
N HIS A 160 4.77 -21.78 0.21
CA HIS A 160 4.18 -22.90 -0.53
C HIS A 160 2.79 -23.28 0.02
N GLY A 161 1.80 -23.37 -0.87
CA GLY A 161 0.42 -23.70 -0.54
C GLY A 161 -0.43 -22.53 -0.05
N SER A 162 0.11 -21.32 0.08
CA SER A 162 -0.68 -20.14 0.44
C SER A 162 -1.64 -19.73 -0.66
N GLU A 163 -2.79 -19.20 -0.26
CA GLU A 163 -3.71 -18.52 -1.16
C GLU A 163 -3.32 -17.06 -1.33
N LEU A 164 -3.39 -16.58 -2.56
CA LEU A 164 -2.97 -15.27 -3.01
C LEU A 164 -4.14 -14.54 -3.66
N ASP A 165 -4.09 -13.21 -3.61
CA ASP A 165 -5.05 -12.35 -4.30
C ASP A 165 -4.75 -12.23 -5.80
N PHE A 166 -5.60 -11.48 -6.50
CA PHE A 166 -5.52 -11.27 -7.94
C PHE A 166 -4.18 -10.74 -8.45
N SER A 167 -3.42 -10.01 -7.62
CA SER A 167 -2.13 -9.44 -8.02
C SER A 167 -1.05 -10.50 -8.28
N TYR A 168 -1.34 -11.77 -7.95
CA TYR A 168 -0.49 -12.93 -8.17
C TYR A 168 -0.97 -13.85 -9.30
N PHE A 169 -1.98 -13.44 -10.07
CA PHE A 169 -2.37 -14.15 -11.29
C PHE A 169 -1.38 -13.84 -12.43
N TRP A 170 -0.16 -14.37 -12.35
CA TRP A 170 0.91 -14.07 -13.30
C TRP A 170 0.81 -14.98 -14.52
N GLY A 171 0.41 -14.41 -15.65
CA GLY A 171 -0.01 -15.14 -16.84
C GLY A 171 1.12 -15.75 -17.66
N GLY A 172 2.37 -15.71 -17.20
CA GLY A 172 3.51 -16.44 -17.79
C GLY A 172 3.91 -17.70 -17.01
N ARG A 173 3.20 -18.00 -15.91
CA ARG A 173 3.60 -18.97 -14.89
C ARG A 173 2.43 -19.47 -14.04
N SER A 174 1.21 -19.24 -14.51
CA SER A 174 -0.02 -19.65 -13.85
C SER A 174 -0.78 -20.66 -14.70
N SER A 175 -1.35 -21.67 -14.03
CA SER A 175 -2.28 -22.62 -14.64
C SER A 175 -3.68 -22.49 -14.08
N CYS A 176 -4.68 -22.66 -14.94
CA CYS A 176 -6.09 -22.48 -14.65
C CYS A 176 -6.93 -23.58 -15.29
N LYS A 177 -8.13 -23.79 -14.75
CA LYS A 177 -9.12 -24.63 -15.41
C LYS A 177 -9.70 -23.89 -16.61
N ARG A 178 -9.58 -24.50 -17.79
CA ARG A 178 -9.99 -23.92 -19.07
C ARG A 178 -11.46 -23.48 -19.06
N GLY A 179 -12.34 -24.32 -18.51
CA GLY A 179 -13.77 -24.03 -18.43
C GLY A 179 -14.08 -22.75 -17.68
N PHE A 180 -13.39 -22.50 -16.55
CA PHE A 180 -13.58 -21.30 -15.73
C PHE A 180 -13.22 -20.01 -16.50
N LEU A 181 -12.11 -20.02 -17.25
CA LEU A 181 -11.73 -18.88 -18.10
C LEU A 181 -12.74 -18.65 -19.24
N LEU A 182 -13.21 -19.72 -19.89
CA LEU A 182 -14.18 -19.59 -20.98
C LEU A 182 -15.55 -19.10 -20.50
N GLU A 183 -15.94 -19.46 -19.29
CA GLU A 183 -17.24 -19.09 -18.70
C GLU A 183 -17.23 -17.65 -18.16
N HIS A 184 -16.17 -17.26 -17.46
CA HIS A 184 -16.16 -16.00 -16.69
C HIS A 184 -15.32 -14.88 -17.30
N GLY A 185 -14.52 -15.17 -18.31
CA GLY A 185 -13.81 -14.17 -19.09
C GLY A 185 -12.35 -14.52 -19.38
N VAL A 186 -11.87 -13.95 -20.48
CA VAL A 186 -10.52 -14.18 -21.02
C VAL A 186 -9.68 -12.90 -20.92
N PHE A 187 -8.41 -12.93 -21.34
CA PHE A 187 -7.51 -11.76 -21.28
C PHE A 187 -8.10 -10.62 -22.11
N ASN A 188 -8.03 -9.38 -21.62
CA ASN A 188 -8.56 -8.24 -22.36
C ASN A 188 -7.57 -7.78 -23.45
N PRO A 189 -7.90 -7.87 -24.76
CA PRO A 189 -6.98 -7.55 -25.86
C PRO A 189 -6.52 -6.08 -25.91
N ALA A 190 -7.18 -5.19 -25.18
CA ALA A 190 -6.74 -3.81 -25.05
C ALA A 190 -5.37 -3.69 -24.34
N PHE A 191 -5.01 -4.68 -23.52
CA PHE A 191 -3.68 -4.80 -22.92
C PHE A 191 -2.76 -5.58 -23.84
N ARG A 192 -1.87 -4.87 -24.56
CA ARG A 192 -0.85 -5.54 -25.38
C ARG A 192 0.27 -6.14 -24.55
N PHE A 193 0.50 -5.64 -23.33
CA PHE A 193 1.54 -6.08 -22.39
C PHE A 193 1.37 -5.45 -21.01
N GLY A 194 1.68 -6.17 -19.94
CA GLY A 194 2.05 -5.63 -18.62
C GLY A 194 0.96 -5.70 -17.56
N ALA A 195 -0.31 -5.61 -17.93
CA ALA A 195 -1.41 -5.71 -16.97
C ALA A 195 -2.49 -6.70 -17.40
N GLU A 196 -2.29 -7.43 -18.50
CA GLU A 196 -3.34 -8.28 -19.06
C GLU A 196 -3.75 -9.43 -18.15
N ASP A 197 -2.80 -9.93 -17.37
CA ASP A 197 -2.96 -11.04 -16.46
C ASP A 197 -3.52 -10.58 -15.11
N ILE A 198 -2.99 -9.50 -14.54
CA ILE A 198 -3.50 -8.90 -13.30
C ILE A 198 -4.93 -8.39 -13.48
N GLU A 199 -5.24 -7.74 -14.61
CA GLU A 199 -6.60 -7.28 -14.89
C GLU A 199 -7.60 -8.44 -15.01
N LEU A 200 -7.18 -9.54 -15.66
CA LEU A 200 -7.99 -10.74 -15.73
C LEU A 200 -8.18 -11.36 -14.33
N GLY A 201 -7.10 -11.47 -13.56
CA GLY A 201 -7.14 -11.93 -12.17
C GLY A 201 -8.15 -11.14 -11.34
N PHE A 202 -8.14 -9.81 -11.45
CA PHE A 202 -9.05 -8.92 -10.73
C PHE A 202 -10.51 -9.20 -11.09
N ARG A 203 -10.84 -9.29 -12.39
CA ARG A 203 -12.21 -9.63 -12.84
C ARG A 203 -12.64 -11.01 -12.34
N LEU A 204 -11.75 -11.98 -12.39
CA LEU A 204 -12.05 -13.35 -11.99
C LEU A 204 -12.18 -13.50 -10.46
N GLN A 205 -11.45 -12.71 -9.67
CA GLN A 205 -11.58 -12.71 -8.20
C GLN A 205 -13.01 -12.37 -7.76
N ARG A 206 -13.68 -11.47 -8.48
CA ARG A 206 -15.08 -11.09 -8.20
C ARG A 206 -16.11 -12.19 -8.45
N VAL A 207 -15.72 -13.22 -9.19
CA VAL A 207 -16.50 -14.45 -9.39
C VAL A 207 -15.88 -15.64 -8.66
N GLY A 208 -14.99 -15.37 -7.69
CA GLY A 208 -14.48 -16.34 -6.74
C GLY A 208 -13.15 -17.00 -7.12
N LEU A 209 -12.37 -16.47 -8.07
CA LEU A 209 -11.01 -16.98 -8.34
C LEU A 209 -10.18 -17.01 -7.05
N ARG A 210 -9.45 -18.12 -6.86
CA ARG A 210 -8.45 -18.30 -5.80
C ARG A 210 -7.14 -18.71 -6.45
N VAL A 211 -6.06 -18.00 -6.16
CA VAL A 211 -4.72 -18.34 -6.65
C VAL A 211 -3.98 -19.07 -5.54
N VAL A 212 -3.41 -20.24 -5.82
CA VAL A 212 -2.58 -20.99 -4.87
C VAL A 212 -1.15 -21.04 -5.36
N TYR A 213 -0.20 -20.76 -4.49
CA TYR A 213 1.22 -20.85 -4.83
C TYR A 213 1.76 -22.28 -4.68
N ASN A 214 2.40 -22.81 -5.72
CA ASN A 214 3.15 -24.05 -5.66
C ASN A 214 4.64 -23.83 -5.97
N ALA A 215 5.45 -23.77 -4.90
CA ALA A 215 6.91 -23.66 -5.00
C ALA A 215 7.62 -24.83 -5.72
N ASN A 216 6.95 -25.97 -5.91
CA ASN A 216 7.52 -27.15 -6.59
C ASN A 216 7.25 -27.15 -8.10
N ALA A 217 6.33 -26.30 -8.60
CA ALA A 217 6.13 -26.12 -10.03
C ALA A 217 7.16 -25.09 -10.55
N ILE A 218 8.37 -25.57 -10.86
CA ILE A 218 9.55 -24.73 -11.09
C ILE A 218 9.78 -24.45 -12.58
N SER A 219 10.12 -23.20 -12.91
CA SER A 219 10.76 -22.82 -14.17
C SER A 219 12.01 -21.97 -13.92
N HIS A 220 12.87 -21.86 -14.94
CA HIS A 220 14.09 -21.07 -14.91
C HIS A 220 14.11 -20.08 -16.06
N MET A 221 14.03 -18.79 -15.75
CA MET A 221 14.13 -17.74 -16.75
C MET A 221 15.57 -17.67 -17.27
N VAL A 222 15.76 -17.90 -18.57
CA VAL A 222 17.08 -17.90 -19.22
C VAL A 222 17.44 -16.58 -19.88
N ARG A 223 16.48 -15.67 -20.04
CA ARG A 223 16.73 -14.37 -20.64
C ARG A 223 17.29 -13.37 -19.62
N THR A 224 18.42 -12.76 -19.96
CA THR A 224 18.94 -11.60 -19.25
C THR A 224 18.35 -10.31 -19.83
N LEU A 225 17.74 -9.48 -18.98
CA LEU A 225 17.34 -8.12 -19.36
C LEU A 225 18.49 -7.16 -19.05
N ASN A 226 18.70 -6.20 -19.95
CA ASN A 226 19.57 -5.05 -19.66
C ASN A 226 18.74 -3.86 -19.15
N PHE A 227 19.43 -2.84 -18.65
CA PHE A 227 18.82 -1.63 -18.11
C PHE A 227 17.82 -0.96 -19.07
N GLU A 228 18.14 -0.88 -20.36
CA GLU A 228 17.26 -0.26 -21.36
C GLU A 228 16.02 -1.11 -21.66
N ASP A 229 16.17 -2.43 -21.72
CA ASP A 229 15.05 -3.36 -21.86
C ASP A 229 14.09 -3.22 -20.68
N PHE A 230 14.62 -3.14 -19.46
CA PHE A 230 13.79 -3.00 -18.28
C PHE A 230 13.10 -1.63 -18.21
N CYS A 231 13.78 -0.55 -18.60
CA CYS A 231 13.15 0.78 -18.73
C CYS A 231 12.00 0.78 -19.75
N ARG A 232 12.19 0.16 -20.92
CA ARG A 232 11.12 -0.01 -21.91
C ARG A 232 9.95 -0.82 -21.35
N ARG A 233 10.23 -1.88 -20.60
CA ARG A 233 9.21 -2.68 -19.90
C ARG A 233 8.42 -1.82 -18.92
N CYS A 234 9.07 -1.04 -18.05
CA CYS A 234 8.40 -0.15 -17.11
C CYS A 234 7.53 0.89 -17.79
N HIS A 235 8.00 1.47 -18.90
CA HIS A 235 7.20 2.40 -19.71
C HIS A 235 5.96 1.75 -20.29
N ALA A 236 6.09 0.58 -20.92
CA ALA A 236 4.95 -0.17 -21.45
C ALA A 236 3.96 -0.57 -20.33
N GLN A 237 4.48 -0.96 -19.17
CA GLN A 237 3.69 -1.25 -17.97
C GLN A 237 2.88 -0.04 -17.52
N GLY A 238 3.49 1.15 -17.43
CA GLY A 238 2.80 2.38 -17.04
C GLY A 238 1.63 2.73 -17.95
N ARG A 239 1.81 2.56 -19.27
CA ARG A 239 0.73 2.75 -20.25
C ARG A 239 -0.45 1.82 -19.98
N SER A 240 -0.18 0.56 -19.65
CA SER A 240 -1.20 -0.42 -19.29
C SER A 240 -1.83 -0.14 -17.93
N ASN A 241 -1.06 0.31 -16.93
CA ASN A 241 -1.58 0.69 -15.62
C ASN A 241 -2.62 1.81 -15.71
N TRP A 242 -2.43 2.81 -16.59
CA TRP A 242 -3.45 3.83 -16.84
C TRP A 242 -4.75 3.21 -17.36
N LEU A 243 -4.65 2.36 -18.38
CA LEU A 243 -5.82 1.69 -18.95
C LEU A 243 -6.55 0.84 -17.90
N PHE A 244 -5.80 0.10 -17.09
CA PHE A 244 -6.35 -0.73 -16.03
C PHE A 244 -7.14 0.12 -15.01
N SER A 245 -6.55 1.22 -14.53
CA SER A 245 -7.23 2.12 -13.58
C SER A 245 -8.47 2.81 -14.14
N ARG A 246 -8.56 2.97 -15.46
CA ARG A 246 -9.72 3.58 -16.13
C ARG A 246 -10.86 2.59 -16.31
N LEU A 247 -10.53 1.33 -16.62
CA LEU A 247 -11.52 0.27 -16.76
C LEU A 247 -12.11 -0.13 -15.40
N HIS A 248 -11.29 -0.06 -14.34
CA HIS A 248 -11.67 -0.48 -12.98
C HIS A 248 -11.28 0.61 -11.97
N PRO A 249 -12.21 1.52 -11.61
CA PRO A 249 -11.94 2.63 -10.68
C PRO A 249 -11.87 2.19 -9.21
N ASP A 250 -11.93 0.88 -8.94
CA ASP A 250 -11.91 0.28 -7.60
C ASP A 250 -10.64 0.66 -6.81
N PRO A 251 -10.73 0.94 -5.48
CA PRO A 251 -9.59 1.39 -4.69
C PRO A 251 -8.37 0.46 -4.76
N GLU A 252 -8.58 -0.85 -4.71
CA GLU A 252 -7.49 -1.84 -4.80
C GLU A 252 -6.75 -1.77 -6.15
N VAL A 253 -7.46 -1.49 -7.24
CA VAL A 253 -6.85 -1.29 -8.56
C VAL A 253 -6.09 0.04 -8.59
N GLN A 254 -6.66 1.12 -8.05
CA GLN A 254 -5.97 2.42 -7.99
C GLN A 254 -4.67 2.35 -7.19
N THR A 255 -4.69 1.62 -6.05
CA THR A 255 -3.52 1.38 -5.21
C THR A 255 -2.46 0.57 -5.96
N TRP A 256 -2.86 -0.48 -6.69
CA TRP A 256 -1.93 -1.31 -7.45
C TRP A 256 -1.32 -0.56 -8.65
N THR A 257 -2.14 0.14 -9.44
CA THR A 257 -1.68 0.82 -10.66
C THR A 257 -0.83 2.05 -10.38
N ARG A 258 -1.06 2.71 -9.23
CA ARG A 258 -0.45 3.99 -8.82
C ARG A 258 -0.57 5.07 -9.91
N SER A 259 -1.67 5.06 -10.66
CA SER A 259 -1.85 5.92 -11.84
C SER A 259 -2.48 7.28 -11.55
N GLY A 260 -3.10 7.46 -10.39
CA GLY A 260 -3.88 8.67 -10.05
C GLY A 260 -3.07 9.97 -10.02
N GLN A 261 -1.76 9.89 -9.76
CA GLN A 261 -0.89 11.08 -9.70
C GLN A 261 0.13 11.16 -10.86
N ALA A 262 0.21 10.16 -11.73
CA ALA A 262 1.33 10.04 -12.68
C ALA A 262 1.53 11.26 -13.62
N ALA A 263 0.48 11.99 -13.99
CA ALA A 263 0.61 13.21 -14.80
C ALA A 263 1.47 14.28 -14.10
N LEU A 264 1.22 14.46 -12.81
CA LEU A 264 2.10 15.22 -11.92
C LEU A 264 2.85 14.34 -10.96
N GLU A 265 3.37 13.24 -11.47
CA GLU A 265 4.70 12.78 -11.07
C GLU A 265 5.67 13.07 -12.24
N TRP A 266 5.14 13.01 -13.46
CA TRP A 266 5.87 13.27 -14.69
C TRP A 266 6.34 14.72 -14.84
N GLU A 267 5.57 15.72 -14.43
CA GLU A 267 5.95 17.13 -14.56
C GLU A 267 7.24 17.50 -13.77
N GLN A 268 7.53 16.86 -12.63
CA GLN A 268 8.78 17.02 -11.87
C GLN A 268 9.88 16.12 -12.37
N ILE A 269 9.53 14.93 -12.83
CA ILE A 269 10.51 13.96 -13.33
C ILE A 269 11.03 14.41 -14.68
N ALA A 270 10.16 14.93 -15.57
CA ALA A 270 10.50 15.24 -16.96
C ALA A 270 11.73 16.17 -17.11
N PRO A 271 11.87 17.28 -16.35
CA PRO A 271 13.05 18.14 -16.43
C PRO A 271 14.36 17.44 -16.01
N ARG A 272 14.27 16.37 -15.22
CA ARG A 272 15.40 15.62 -14.67
C ARG A 272 15.52 14.21 -15.25
N PHE A 273 14.62 13.82 -16.14
CA PHE A 273 14.49 12.44 -16.63
C PHE A 273 15.80 11.95 -17.24
N ASP A 274 16.39 12.74 -18.14
CA ASP A 274 17.64 12.39 -18.79
C ASP A 274 18.81 12.28 -17.80
N ALA A 275 18.82 13.12 -16.76
CA ALA A 275 19.82 13.05 -15.70
C ALA A 275 19.66 11.78 -14.85
N ILE A 276 18.43 11.45 -14.44
CA ILE A 276 18.10 10.20 -13.71
C ILE A 276 18.54 8.99 -14.53
N MET A 277 18.15 8.95 -15.80
CA MET A 277 18.48 7.88 -16.74
C MET A 277 19.99 7.76 -16.93
N LYS A 278 20.70 8.89 -17.10
CA LYS A 278 22.15 8.90 -17.25
C LYS A 278 22.84 8.36 -16.00
N SER A 279 22.49 8.85 -14.81
CA SER A 279 23.11 8.42 -13.55
C SER A 279 22.89 6.94 -13.26
N ALA A 280 21.66 6.45 -13.44
CA ALA A 280 21.35 5.03 -13.24
C ALA A 280 22.09 4.14 -14.25
N ARG A 281 22.15 4.54 -15.52
CA ARG A 281 22.88 3.83 -16.58
C ARG A 281 24.38 3.78 -16.34
N GLU A 282 24.97 4.87 -15.86
CA GLU A 282 26.41 4.92 -15.55
C GLU A 282 26.75 4.00 -14.37
N LEU A 283 25.89 3.95 -13.34
CA LEU A 283 26.02 3.01 -12.23
C LEU A 283 25.86 1.55 -12.69
N ASP A 284 24.82 1.25 -13.47
CA ASP A 284 24.58 -0.07 -14.06
C ASP A 284 25.81 -0.56 -14.84
N ARG A 285 26.33 0.26 -15.75
CA ARG A 285 27.53 -0.06 -16.52
C ARG A 285 28.75 -0.27 -15.64
N PHE A 286 28.97 0.58 -14.65
CA PHE A 286 30.11 0.48 -13.76
C PHE A 286 30.07 -0.82 -12.95
N VAL A 287 28.92 -1.12 -12.33
CA VAL A 287 28.76 -2.31 -11.50
C VAL A 287 28.76 -3.58 -12.35
N GLY A 288 28.09 -3.57 -13.51
CA GLY A 288 28.14 -4.68 -14.48
C GLY A 288 29.56 -5.00 -14.93
N THR A 289 30.37 -3.99 -15.27
CA THR A 289 31.78 -4.18 -15.64
C THR A 289 32.58 -4.81 -14.50
N ARG A 290 32.33 -4.43 -13.24
CA ARG A 290 32.98 -5.04 -12.08
C ARG A 290 32.56 -6.49 -11.88
N ALA A 291 31.27 -6.78 -12.00
CA ALA A 291 30.71 -8.13 -11.90
C ALA A 291 31.32 -9.06 -12.97
N ASP A 292 31.44 -8.59 -14.21
CA ASP A 292 32.06 -9.33 -15.31
C ASP A 292 33.53 -9.66 -15.06
N LEU A 293 34.25 -8.75 -14.40
CA LEU A 293 35.65 -8.93 -13.99
C LEU A 293 35.80 -9.72 -12.68
N GLY A 294 34.71 -10.17 -12.04
CA GLY A 294 34.74 -10.86 -10.75
C GLY A 294 35.24 -10.00 -9.59
N LEU A 295 35.16 -8.67 -9.73
CA LEU A 295 35.60 -7.73 -8.70
C LEU A 295 34.48 -7.52 -7.66
N PRO A 296 34.82 -7.43 -6.36
CA PRO A 296 33.81 -7.24 -5.32
C PRO A 296 33.11 -5.89 -5.48
N ILE A 297 31.80 -5.87 -5.21
CA ILE A 297 30.98 -4.67 -5.14
C ILE A 297 30.70 -4.42 -3.66
N ASN A 298 31.02 -3.22 -3.17
CA ASN A 298 30.75 -2.88 -1.77
C ASN A 298 29.29 -2.45 -1.58
N GLU A 299 28.82 -2.54 -0.34
CA GLU A 299 27.44 -2.24 0.06
C GLU A 299 27.00 -0.83 -0.36
N THR A 300 27.87 0.18 -0.23
CA THR A 300 27.55 1.56 -0.62
C THR A 300 27.28 1.69 -2.12
N THR A 301 28.11 1.04 -2.95
CA THR A 301 27.97 1.08 -4.42
C THR A 301 26.70 0.35 -4.85
N GLU A 302 26.43 -0.79 -4.23
CA GLU A 302 25.20 -1.56 -4.47
C GLU A 302 23.95 -0.76 -4.07
N ALA A 303 23.95 -0.15 -2.89
CA ALA A 303 22.84 0.70 -2.43
C ALA A 303 22.59 1.89 -3.36
N LEU A 304 23.65 2.51 -3.90
CA LEU A 304 23.52 3.58 -4.89
C LEU A 304 22.95 3.07 -6.22
N LEU A 305 23.41 1.91 -6.69
CA LEU A 305 22.88 1.26 -7.88
C LEU A 305 21.37 1.00 -7.76
N TYR A 306 20.93 0.39 -6.66
CA TYR A 306 19.52 0.05 -6.44
C TYR A 306 18.63 1.30 -6.32
N ARG A 307 19.14 2.39 -5.73
CA ARG A 307 18.46 3.69 -5.76
C ARG A 307 18.36 4.24 -7.18
N GLY A 308 19.41 4.10 -7.99
CA GLY A 308 19.44 4.46 -9.39
C GLY A 308 18.40 3.69 -10.21
N TYR A 309 18.37 2.36 -10.08
CA TYR A 309 17.36 1.51 -10.71
C TYR A 309 15.94 1.92 -10.32
N ARG A 310 15.66 2.04 -9.02
CA ARG A 310 14.35 2.47 -8.52
C ARG A 310 13.90 3.77 -9.19
N ALA A 311 14.76 4.79 -9.18
CA ALA A 311 14.44 6.09 -9.76
C ALA A 311 14.19 6.01 -11.27
N ALA A 312 15.04 5.29 -12.01
CA ALA A 312 14.90 5.16 -13.47
C ALA A 312 13.66 4.37 -13.89
N PHE A 313 13.38 3.25 -13.22
CA PHE A 313 12.26 2.38 -13.55
C PHE A 313 10.93 3.04 -13.21
N GLU A 314 10.86 3.71 -12.06
CA GLU A 314 9.69 4.48 -11.67
C GLU A 314 9.44 5.65 -12.63
N ALA A 315 10.49 6.40 -12.99
CA ALA A 315 10.40 7.48 -13.96
C ALA A 315 9.87 7.01 -15.32
N ASN A 316 10.33 5.85 -15.81
CA ASN A 316 9.81 5.28 -17.07
C ASN A 316 8.35 4.84 -16.94
N ARG A 317 7.96 4.23 -15.82
CA ARG A 317 6.58 3.84 -15.55
C ARG A 317 5.65 5.06 -15.56
N ILE A 318 6.01 6.09 -14.80
CA ILE A 318 5.27 7.35 -14.71
C ILE A 318 5.15 8.01 -16.09
N ARG A 319 6.25 8.05 -16.85
CA ARG A 319 6.27 8.54 -18.23
C ARG A 319 5.23 7.82 -19.09
N GLY A 320 5.21 6.48 -19.03
CA GLY A 320 4.28 5.65 -19.79
C GLY A 320 2.82 5.96 -19.43
N THR A 321 2.50 6.01 -18.14
CA THR A 321 1.17 6.36 -17.66
C THR A 321 0.74 7.76 -18.15
N SER A 322 1.63 8.75 -18.01
CA SER A 322 1.40 10.14 -18.38
C SER A 322 1.20 10.33 -19.89
N GLU A 323 2.00 9.66 -20.72
CA GLU A 323 1.82 9.67 -22.18
C GLU A 323 0.49 9.05 -22.58
N ARG A 324 0.13 7.89 -22.00
CA ARG A 324 -1.14 7.22 -22.32
C ARG A 324 -2.34 8.05 -21.91
N MET A 325 -2.27 8.72 -20.76
CA MET A 325 -3.32 9.63 -20.29
C MET A 325 -3.59 10.77 -21.28
N ARG A 326 -2.54 11.36 -21.89
CA ARG A 326 -2.68 12.43 -22.89
C ARG A 326 -3.30 11.95 -24.21
N GLU A 327 -3.16 10.67 -24.54
CA GLU A 327 -3.71 10.07 -25.76
C GLU A 327 -5.21 9.72 -25.64
N ASP A 328 -5.78 9.72 -24.43
CA ASP A 328 -7.14 9.25 -24.17
C ASP A 328 -8.20 10.31 -24.60
N PRO A 329 -9.05 10.03 -25.62
CA PRO A 329 -10.00 11.00 -26.17
C PRO A 329 -11.07 11.45 -25.18
N GLN A 330 -11.43 10.63 -24.18
CA GLN A 330 -12.41 11.06 -23.15
C GLN A 330 -11.83 12.13 -22.23
N HIS A 331 -10.51 12.25 -22.12
CA HIS A 331 -9.84 13.32 -21.38
C HIS A 331 -10.00 14.70 -22.08
N ALA A 332 -10.21 14.71 -23.40
CA ALA A 332 -10.42 15.94 -24.18
C ALA A 332 -11.84 16.53 -24.01
N GLN A 333 -12.81 15.78 -23.47
CA GLN A 333 -14.20 16.24 -23.27
C GLN A 333 -14.68 16.27 -21.81
N THR A 334 -13.87 15.79 -20.85
CA THR A 334 -14.20 15.86 -19.40
C THR A 334 -13.22 16.68 -18.58
N THR A 335 -12.43 17.55 -19.20
CA THR A 335 -11.52 18.48 -18.50
C THR A 335 -12.26 19.73 -18.00
N THR A 336 -13.24 19.51 -17.12
CA THR A 336 -13.55 20.41 -16.02
C THR A 336 -13.49 19.63 -14.70
N LEU A 337 -12.46 18.80 -14.52
CA LEU A 337 -12.19 18.13 -13.25
C LEU A 337 -10.70 18.25 -12.91
N ARG A 338 -10.51 19.05 -11.86
CA ARG A 338 -9.34 19.43 -11.05
C ARG A 338 -8.04 18.65 -11.27
N LYS A 339 -6.99 19.42 -11.56
CA LYS A 339 -5.58 19.15 -11.28
C LYS A 339 -5.39 18.53 -9.88
N PRO A 340 -4.67 17.40 -9.73
CA PRO A 340 -3.92 17.11 -8.51
C PRO A 340 -2.66 18.00 -8.48
N LEU A 341 -1.83 17.97 -7.43
CA LEU A 341 -0.70 18.87 -7.21
C LEU A 341 0.58 18.05 -6.99
N HIS A 342 1.61 18.33 -7.76
CA HIS A 342 2.98 17.88 -7.50
C HIS A 342 3.53 18.51 -6.22
N PRO A 343 4.52 17.91 -5.51
CA PRO A 343 5.36 18.61 -4.52
C PRO A 343 6.32 19.62 -5.17
N ALA A 344 5.80 20.50 -6.04
CA ALA A 344 6.36 21.83 -6.16
C ALA A 344 5.72 22.64 -5.04
N ASP A 345 6.39 23.67 -4.54
CA ASP A 345 5.72 24.66 -3.70
C ASP A 345 4.33 24.99 -4.36
N PRO A 346 3.18 24.72 -3.70
CA PRO A 346 1.88 25.29 -3.95
C PRO A 346 2.12 26.72 -4.33
N SER A 347 1.94 26.96 -5.62
CA SER A 347 1.67 28.30 -6.08
C SER A 347 0.39 28.73 -5.34
N PRO A 348 0.34 29.95 -4.80
CA PRO A 348 -0.80 30.38 -3.99
C PRO A 348 -2.13 30.12 -4.72
N GLY A 349 -2.96 29.20 -4.20
CA GLY A 349 -4.34 28.98 -4.67
C GLY A 349 -4.73 27.62 -5.30
N GLU A 350 -3.90 26.57 -5.30
CA GLU A 350 -4.32 25.20 -5.70
C GLU A 350 -4.79 24.35 -4.49
N PRO A 351 -5.83 23.48 -4.61
CA PRO A 351 -6.45 22.78 -3.48
C PRO A 351 -5.61 21.60 -2.95
N ALA A 352 -5.55 21.44 -1.62
CA ALA A 352 -4.76 20.41 -0.95
C ALA A 352 -5.21 18.95 -1.28
N PRO A 353 -4.28 17.97 -1.35
CA PRO A 353 -4.61 16.56 -1.66
C PRO A 353 -5.44 15.87 -0.54
N PRO A 354 -6.32 14.89 -0.82
CA PRO A 354 -7.14 14.28 0.23
C PRO A 354 -6.32 13.44 1.22
N LEU A 355 -6.68 13.46 2.50
CA LEU A 355 -6.15 12.56 3.54
C LEU A 355 -7.00 11.30 3.64
N ILE A 356 -6.35 10.13 3.62
CA ILE A 356 -7.04 8.86 3.89
C ILE A 356 -7.13 8.66 5.39
N VAL A 357 -8.35 8.50 5.90
CA VAL A 357 -8.64 8.18 7.29
C VAL A 357 -9.37 6.84 7.32
N THR A 358 -8.81 5.86 8.03
CA THR A 358 -9.35 4.49 8.09
C THR A 358 -10.04 4.27 9.44
N PRO A 359 -11.37 4.08 9.47
CA PRO A 359 -12.08 3.77 10.71
C PRO A 359 -11.86 2.31 11.12
N LEU A 360 -11.60 2.09 12.40
CA LEU A 360 -11.36 0.80 13.04
C LEU A 360 -12.31 0.66 14.23
N SER A 361 -12.90 -0.51 14.41
CA SER A 361 -13.93 -0.74 15.44
C SER A 361 -13.46 -1.65 16.58
N ARG A 362 -12.35 -2.38 16.39
CA ARG A 362 -11.80 -3.36 17.33
C ARG A 362 -10.33 -3.69 17.03
N LEU A 363 -9.67 -4.36 17.98
CA LEU A 363 -8.27 -4.80 17.86
C LEU A 363 -7.98 -5.59 16.57
N ALA A 364 -8.89 -6.49 16.18
CA ALA A 364 -8.70 -7.31 14.98
C ALA A 364 -8.58 -6.46 13.69
N ASP A 365 -9.28 -5.33 13.63
CA ASP A 365 -9.23 -4.42 12.47
C ASP A 365 -7.86 -3.72 12.42
N TYR A 366 -7.35 -3.29 13.58
CA TYR A 366 -6.00 -2.73 13.69
C TYR A 366 -4.91 -3.75 13.36
N LEU A 367 -4.98 -4.99 13.87
CA LEU A 367 -4.00 -6.02 13.56
C LEU A 367 -3.97 -6.35 12.06
N SER A 368 -5.15 -6.33 11.41
CA SER A 368 -5.26 -6.51 9.96
C SER A 368 -4.64 -5.34 9.19
N LEU A 369 -4.90 -4.10 9.62
CA LEU A 369 -4.29 -2.90 9.07
C LEU A 369 -2.76 -2.91 9.24
N GLU A 370 -2.28 -3.21 10.45
CA GLU A 370 -0.85 -3.27 10.77
C GLU A 370 -0.13 -4.34 9.92
N ALA A 371 -0.73 -5.52 9.76
CA ALA A 371 -0.19 -6.57 8.90
C ALA A 371 -0.09 -6.12 7.43
N ASN A 372 -1.09 -5.38 6.93
CA ASN A 372 -1.06 -4.81 5.59
C ASN A 372 0.00 -3.72 5.44
N LEU A 373 0.13 -2.84 6.43
CA LEU A 373 1.16 -1.80 6.46
C LEU A 373 2.57 -2.40 6.50
N GLN A 374 2.79 -3.48 7.26
CA GLN A 374 4.06 -4.21 7.32
C GLN A 374 4.40 -4.93 6.02
N LYS A 375 3.42 -5.55 5.35
CA LYS A 375 3.64 -6.15 4.01
C LYS A 375 4.13 -5.10 3.00
N ASN A 376 3.58 -3.88 3.08
CA ASN A 376 3.99 -2.76 2.24
C ASN A 376 5.36 -2.15 2.63
N GLU A 377 5.94 -2.47 3.81
CA GLU A 377 7.29 -2.01 4.20
C GLU A 377 8.41 -2.76 3.48
N VAL A 378 8.17 -4.02 3.12
CA VAL A 378 9.20 -4.89 2.55
C VAL A 378 9.58 -4.45 1.12
N ASP A 379 8.73 -3.65 0.46
CA ASP A 379 8.97 -3.06 -0.88
C ASP A 379 9.84 -1.77 -0.87
N GLY A 380 10.32 -1.34 0.30
CA GLY A 380 11.49 -0.47 0.48
C GLY A 380 11.28 1.04 0.58
N PHE A 381 12.19 1.66 1.34
CA PHE A 381 12.33 3.06 1.77
C PHE A 381 11.15 3.65 2.54
N ASP A 382 11.05 3.25 3.80
CA ASP A 382 10.27 3.96 4.81
C ASP A 382 11.08 5.16 5.34
N ILE A 383 10.61 6.39 5.10
CA ILE A 383 11.27 7.61 5.59
C ILE A 383 11.39 7.59 7.12
N GLU A 384 10.44 6.95 7.81
CA GLU A 384 10.44 6.79 9.25
C GLU A 384 11.59 5.87 9.69
N SER A 385 11.74 4.71 9.06
CA SER A 385 12.87 3.80 9.26
C SER A 385 14.22 4.48 9.02
N SER A 386 14.34 5.28 7.95
CA SER A 386 15.55 6.07 7.67
C SER A 386 15.86 7.07 8.80
N ILE A 387 14.85 7.80 9.27
CA ILE A 387 15.00 8.74 10.40
C ILE A 387 15.43 7.99 11.67
N VAL A 388 14.81 6.85 11.97
CA VAL A 388 15.13 6.01 13.13
C VAL A 388 16.55 5.45 13.06
N GLU A 389 17.01 5.04 11.87
CA GLU A 389 18.37 4.52 11.66
C GLU A 389 19.44 5.58 11.81
N ILE A 390 19.18 6.80 11.32
CA ILE A 390 20.09 7.93 11.49
C ILE A 390 20.15 8.36 12.96
N GLY A 391 19.02 8.37 13.66
CA GLY A 391 18.94 8.68 15.08
C GLY A 391 19.24 10.14 15.44
N SER A 392 18.98 11.10 14.54
CA SER A 392 19.22 12.53 14.80
C SER A 392 18.17 13.45 14.19
N THR A 393 18.01 14.64 14.79
CA THR A 393 17.05 15.67 14.36
C THR A 393 17.22 16.01 12.88
N ARG A 394 16.11 16.06 12.14
CA ARG A 394 16.08 16.46 10.72
C ARG A 394 14.83 17.23 10.38
N GLU A 395 14.87 17.92 9.24
CA GLU A 395 13.68 18.49 8.62
C GLU A 395 13.27 17.62 7.44
N ILE A 396 11.98 17.35 7.34
CA ILE A 396 11.35 16.73 6.18
C ILE A 396 10.45 17.76 5.49
N GLU A 397 10.26 17.64 4.18
CA GLU A 397 9.39 18.52 3.42
C GLU A 397 8.00 17.90 3.27
N GLY A 398 6.97 18.74 3.21
CA GLY A 398 5.61 18.33 2.87
C GLY A 398 4.63 19.51 2.90
N TYR A 399 3.34 19.20 2.96
CA TYR A 399 2.27 20.20 2.98
C TYR A 399 1.71 20.38 4.39
N CYS A 400 1.67 21.60 4.88
CA CYS A 400 1.09 21.90 6.18
C CYS A 400 -0.39 22.29 6.01
N TYR A 401 -1.30 21.36 6.29
CA TYR A 401 -2.75 21.63 6.23
C TYR A 401 -3.18 22.83 7.08
N ALA A 402 -2.56 22.99 8.25
CA ALA A 402 -2.83 24.10 9.15
C ALA A 402 -2.41 25.48 8.57
N CYS A 403 -1.33 25.50 7.78
CA CYS A 403 -0.83 26.72 7.14
C CYS A 403 -1.36 26.92 5.71
N ASP A 404 -2.04 25.91 5.16
CA ASP A 404 -2.52 25.84 3.78
C ASP A 404 -1.43 26.12 2.73
N GLN A 405 -0.23 25.60 2.97
CA GLN A 405 0.97 25.81 2.13
C GLN A 405 2.05 24.76 2.46
N PRO A 406 3.16 24.67 1.70
CA PRO A 406 4.29 23.83 2.08
C PRO A 406 4.85 24.21 3.41
N GLY A 407 5.34 23.21 4.10
CA GLY A 407 6.17 23.41 5.25
C GLY A 407 7.36 22.47 5.21
N ARG A 408 8.35 22.84 6.02
CA ARG A 408 9.29 21.88 6.57
C ARG A 408 8.80 21.45 7.93
N PHE A 409 8.95 20.17 8.24
CA PHE A 409 8.57 19.58 9.51
C PHE A 409 9.84 19.12 10.23
N ARG A 410 10.12 19.74 11.37
CA ARG A 410 11.28 19.40 12.18
C ARG A 410 10.96 18.18 13.03
N VAL A 411 11.58 17.06 12.68
CA VAL A 411 11.56 15.83 13.46
C VAL A 411 12.70 15.89 14.46
N THR A 412 12.36 16.06 15.75
CA THR A 412 13.28 15.96 16.88
C THR A 412 13.16 14.61 17.58
N PHE A 413 14.18 14.30 18.38
CA PHE A 413 14.24 13.12 19.24
C PHE A 413 13.98 13.48 20.71
N ASP A 414 13.35 14.63 20.96
CA ASP A 414 12.91 15.01 22.29
C ASP A 414 11.84 14.01 22.74
N HIS A 415 11.98 13.48 23.95
CA HIS A 415 11.12 12.40 24.45
C HIS A 415 11.12 11.12 23.59
N ALA A 416 12.17 10.90 22.78
CA ALA A 416 12.36 9.65 22.04
C ALA A 416 12.46 8.44 22.97
N TYR A 417 12.01 7.29 22.50
CA TYR A 417 12.03 6.04 23.24
C TYR A 417 12.75 4.95 22.44
N ARG A 418 13.18 3.88 23.11
CA ARG A 418 13.79 2.74 22.43
C ARG A 418 12.73 1.72 22.06
N LEU A 419 12.56 1.51 20.75
CA LEU A 419 11.72 0.46 20.21
C LEU A 419 12.62 -0.55 19.48
N ARG A 420 12.56 -1.82 19.89
CA ARG A 420 13.41 -2.91 19.33
C ARG A 420 14.91 -2.54 19.28
N GLY A 421 15.39 -1.85 20.32
CA GLY A 421 16.80 -1.43 20.44
C GLY A 421 17.18 -0.15 19.69
N LYS A 422 16.36 0.33 18.74
CA LYS A 422 16.60 1.57 18.00
C LYS A 422 15.98 2.78 18.71
N LEU A 423 16.68 3.92 18.71
CA LEU A 423 16.13 5.18 19.22
C LEU A 423 15.08 5.69 18.24
N THR A 424 13.83 5.81 18.68
CA THR A 424 12.68 6.15 17.85
C THR A 424 12.10 7.49 18.29
N PRO A 425 11.88 8.46 17.37
CA PRO A 425 11.22 9.72 17.71
C PRO A 425 9.85 9.46 18.34
N ASN A 426 9.42 10.34 19.25
CA ASN A 426 8.01 10.39 19.61
C ASN A 426 7.23 10.97 18.44
N TRP A 427 6.74 10.10 17.55
CA TRP A 427 6.06 10.51 16.32
C TRP A 427 4.88 11.44 16.54
N ARG A 428 4.19 11.34 17.68
CA ARG A 428 3.04 12.19 18.00
C ARG A 428 3.44 13.62 18.29
N GLU A 429 4.53 13.81 19.02
CA GLU A 429 4.96 15.10 19.55
C GLU A 429 6.08 15.77 18.73
N THR A 430 6.57 15.10 17.69
CA THR A 430 7.62 15.58 16.79
C THR A 430 7.04 16.16 15.48
N ALA A 431 7.87 16.32 14.44
CA ALA A 431 7.49 16.81 13.11
C ALA A 431 6.74 18.17 13.14
N ALA A 432 7.26 19.10 13.94
CA ALA A 432 6.69 20.44 14.08
C ALA A 432 6.91 21.27 12.83
N CYS A 433 5.85 21.90 12.32
CA CYS A 433 5.95 22.78 11.17
C CYS A 433 6.78 24.02 11.51
N THR A 434 7.77 24.32 10.69
CA THR A 434 8.65 25.48 10.88
C THR A 434 7.93 26.83 10.71
N LEU A 435 6.69 26.83 10.21
CA LEU A 435 5.87 28.03 10.03
C LEU A 435 4.91 28.27 11.20
N CYS A 436 3.97 27.34 11.46
CA CYS A 436 2.98 27.52 12.53
C CYS A 436 3.41 26.96 13.89
N GLY A 437 4.49 26.18 13.96
CA GLY A 437 4.97 25.53 15.18
C GLY A 437 4.13 24.33 15.64
N LEU A 438 3.00 24.02 14.98
CA LEU A 438 2.17 22.87 15.35
C LEU A 438 2.92 21.56 15.04
N ASN A 439 2.93 20.66 16.02
CA ASN A 439 3.52 19.33 15.91
C ASN A 439 2.66 18.39 15.04
N ASN A 440 3.14 17.17 14.87
CA ASN A 440 2.51 16.16 14.02
C ASN A 440 1.02 15.97 14.35
N ARG A 441 0.72 15.61 15.61
CA ARG A 441 -0.63 15.38 16.11
C ARG A 441 -1.51 16.60 15.92
N MET A 442 -1.08 17.79 16.34
CA MET A 442 -1.87 19.03 16.24
C MET A 442 -2.23 19.37 14.79
N ARG A 443 -1.31 19.17 13.84
CA ARG A 443 -1.59 19.38 12.40
C ARG A 443 -2.53 18.33 11.83
N ALA A 444 -2.42 17.08 12.29
CA ALA A 444 -3.32 16.01 11.89
C ALA A 444 -4.73 16.24 12.44
N THR A 445 -4.87 16.72 13.68
CA THR A 445 -6.15 17.02 14.31
C THR A 445 -7.00 17.95 13.45
N LEU A 446 -6.46 19.10 12.99
CA LEU A 446 -7.22 20.04 12.16
C LEU A 446 -7.72 19.41 10.85
N HIS A 447 -6.93 18.50 10.30
CA HIS A 447 -7.21 17.87 9.02
C HIS A 447 -8.24 16.74 9.19
N VAL A 448 -7.98 15.78 10.08
CA VAL A 448 -8.89 14.66 10.35
C VAL A 448 -10.24 15.16 10.87
N LEU A 449 -10.26 16.20 11.71
CA LEU A 449 -11.50 16.85 12.15
C LEU A 449 -12.30 17.37 10.96
N ASN A 450 -11.65 17.99 9.98
CA ASN A 450 -12.31 18.49 8.78
C ASN A 450 -12.85 17.35 7.91
N GLU A 451 -12.10 16.27 7.75
CA GLU A 451 -12.50 15.11 6.92
C GLU A 451 -13.66 14.33 7.54
N VAL A 452 -13.65 14.13 8.86
CA VAL A 452 -14.61 13.23 9.53
C VAL A 452 -15.83 13.99 10.07
N VAL A 453 -15.64 15.24 10.51
CA VAL A 453 -16.70 16.03 11.17
C VAL A 453 -17.17 17.20 10.31
N ALA A 454 -16.30 17.74 9.47
CA ALA A 454 -16.57 18.89 8.59
C ALA A 454 -17.27 20.09 9.30
N PRO A 455 -16.74 20.59 10.44
CA PRO A 455 -17.33 21.73 11.14
C PRO A 455 -17.29 23.00 10.28
N THR A 456 -18.28 23.86 10.48
CA THR A 456 -18.40 25.17 9.81
C THR A 456 -17.95 26.30 10.75
N GLN A 457 -17.79 27.52 10.24
CA GLN A 457 -17.41 28.67 11.08
C GLN A 457 -18.44 28.99 12.18
N GLU A 458 -19.69 28.58 11.98
CA GLU A 458 -20.79 28.74 12.94
C GLU A 458 -20.79 27.64 14.02
N SER A 459 -20.09 26.53 13.79
CA SER A 459 -20.08 25.38 14.70
C SER A 459 -19.55 25.78 16.09
N LYS A 460 -20.29 25.40 17.13
CA LYS A 460 -19.90 25.56 18.53
C LYS A 460 -19.03 24.38 18.93
N ILE A 461 -17.74 24.64 19.12
CA ILE A 461 -16.75 23.61 19.46
C ILE A 461 -16.29 23.83 20.91
N TYR A 462 -16.40 22.83 21.77
CA TYR A 462 -15.71 22.83 23.06
C TYR A 462 -14.40 22.08 22.94
N ILE A 463 -13.34 22.56 23.58
CA ILE A 463 -12.05 21.89 23.65
C ILE A 463 -11.45 21.95 25.06
N THR A 464 -10.92 20.83 25.54
CA THR A 464 -10.33 20.71 26.88
C THR A 464 -8.91 21.28 27.00
N GLU A 465 -8.56 22.26 26.17
CA GLU A 465 -7.30 23.01 26.26
C GLU A 465 -7.51 24.44 25.76
N CYS A 466 -6.73 25.38 26.27
CA CYS A 466 -6.65 26.73 25.70
C CYS A 466 -5.26 27.39 25.78
N ALA A 467 -4.31 26.77 26.49
CA ALA A 467 -2.96 27.29 26.64
C ALA A 467 -2.05 27.07 25.41
N THR A 468 -2.39 26.12 24.53
CA THR A 468 -1.49 25.71 23.44
C THR A 468 -1.61 26.56 22.17
N PRO A 469 -0.60 26.53 21.28
CA PRO A 469 -0.70 27.14 19.95
C PRO A 469 -1.84 26.55 19.09
N PHE A 470 -2.23 25.30 19.35
CA PHE A 470 -3.32 24.64 18.63
C PHE A 470 -4.66 25.35 18.87
N PHE A 471 -5.00 25.67 20.12
CA PHE A 471 -6.25 26.36 20.44
C PHE A 471 -6.37 27.71 19.70
N LYS A 472 -5.27 28.46 19.60
CA LYS A 472 -5.24 29.74 18.87
C LYS A 472 -5.60 29.55 17.39
N GLN A 473 -5.08 28.50 16.75
CA GLN A 473 -5.41 28.15 15.37
C GLN A 473 -6.87 27.69 15.22
N LEU A 474 -7.33 26.81 16.13
CA LEU A 474 -8.71 26.34 16.14
C LEU A 474 -9.70 27.50 16.26
N LYS A 475 -9.46 28.41 17.21
CA LYS A 475 -10.29 29.61 17.44
C LYS A 475 -10.29 30.56 16.25
N THR A 476 -9.18 30.64 15.51
CA THR A 476 -9.10 31.45 14.27
C THR A 476 -9.97 30.85 13.16
N ARG A 477 -10.01 29.52 13.02
CA ARG A 477 -10.80 28.82 12.00
C ARG A 477 -12.28 28.70 12.36
N TYR A 478 -12.58 28.52 13.65
CA TYR A 478 -13.91 28.34 14.20
C TYR A 478 -14.12 29.32 15.37
N PRO A 479 -14.57 30.56 15.09
CA PRO A 479 -14.66 31.63 16.09
C PRO A 479 -15.52 31.31 17.32
N ASN A 480 -16.47 30.39 17.19
CA ASN A 480 -17.35 29.95 18.28
C ASN A 480 -16.72 28.87 19.18
N SER A 481 -15.44 28.55 19.00
CA SER A 481 -14.74 27.58 19.86
C SER A 481 -14.54 28.09 21.28
N VAL A 482 -14.78 27.26 22.29
CA VAL A 482 -14.54 27.57 23.71
C VAL A 482 -13.51 26.58 24.24
N GLY A 483 -12.42 27.10 24.79
CA GLY A 483 -11.36 26.31 25.42
C GLY A 483 -11.34 26.50 26.93
N SER A 484 -10.88 25.49 27.67
CA SER A 484 -10.70 25.56 29.12
C SER A 484 -9.46 24.77 29.56
N GLU A 485 -9.03 25.01 30.80
CA GLU A 485 -8.06 24.18 31.52
C GLU A 485 -8.65 23.80 32.88
N PHE A 486 -8.09 22.78 33.53
CA PHE A 486 -8.37 22.52 34.95
C PHE A 486 -7.36 23.27 35.83
N LEU A 487 -7.81 24.34 36.48
CA LEU A 487 -7.01 25.22 37.34
C LEU A 487 -7.10 24.86 38.84
N GLY A 488 -7.68 23.70 39.15
CA GLY A 488 -7.90 23.23 40.52
C GLY A 488 -9.17 23.77 41.19
N GLY A 489 -9.42 23.31 42.41
CA GLY A 489 -10.69 23.54 43.13
C GLY A 489 -10.85 24.91 43.83
N THR A 490 -9.86 25.80 43.76
CA THR A 490 -9.91 27.13 44.39
C THR A 490 -10.61 28.18 43.54
N LEU A 491 -10.71 27.94 42.23
CA LEU A 491 -11.39 28.80 41.27
C LEU A 491 -12.73 28.17 40.89
N ALA A 492 -13.82 28.95 40.87
CA ALA A 492 -15.13 28.41 40.53
C ALA A 492 -15.17 27.88 39.09
N LEU A 493 -15.85 26.75 38.86
CA LEU A 493 -16.04 26.21 37.51
C LEU A 493 -16.81 27.22 36.65
N GLY A 494 -16.41 27.34 35.39
CA GLY A 494 -16.93 28.32 34.45
C GLY A 494 -16.48 29.76 34.64
N SER A 495 -15.68 30.04 35.67
CA SER A 495 -15.01 31.33 35.84
C SER A 495 -13.67 31.37 35.11
N THR A 496 -13.10 32.57 34.97
CA THR A 496 -11.85 32.81 34.24
C THR A 496 -10.80 33.38 35.18
N ASN A 497 -9.55 32.90 35.10
CA ASN A 497 -8.45 33.45 35.87
C ASN A 497 -7.96 34.81 35.30
N ALA A 498 -6.98 35.43 35.97
CA ALA A 498 -6.41 36.72 35.53
C ALA A 498 -5.77 36.68 34.13
N ALA A 499 -5.37 35.50 33.65
CA ALA A 499 -4.78 35.31 32.32
C ALA A 499 -5.83 35.05 31.22
N GLY A 500 -7.13 35.05 31.55
CA GLY A 500 -8.18 34.79 30.58
C GLY A 500 -8.48 33.30 30.34
N ILE A 501 -7.90 32.40 31.15
CA ILE A 501 -8.11 30.95 31.04
C ILE A 501 -9.36 30.55 31.84
N ARG A 502 -10.31 29.90 31.16
CA ARG A 502 -11.53 29.37 31.77
C ARG A 502 -11.23 28.10 32.56
N ASN A 503 -11.71 28.03 33.81
CA ASN A 503 -11.61 26.85 34.65
C ASN A 503 -12.77 25.89 34.40
N GLU A 504 -12.49 24.63 34.05
CA GLU A 504 -13.49 23.57 33.95
C GLU A 504 -12.93 22.26 34.51
N ASP A 505 -13.83 21.46 35.10
CA ASP A 505 -13.60 20.05 35.41
C ASP A 505 -14.38 19.23 34.39
N VAL A 506 -13.69 18.41 33.60
CA VAL A 506 -14.33 17.60 32.56
C VAL A 506 -15.33 16.59 33.11
N THR A 507 -15.27 16.27 34.40
CA THR A 507 -16.25 15.40 35.09
C THR A 507 -17.49 16.13 35.60
N CYS A 508 -17.50 17.47 35.53
CA CYS A 508 -18.62 18.33 35.93
C CYS A 508 -18.53 19.69 35.20
N LEU A 509 -18.88 19.71 33.92
CA LEU A 509 -18.72 20.91 33.10
C LEU A 509 -19.79 21.95 33.44
N SER A 510 -19.41 23.22 33.59
CA SER A 510 -20.36 24.28 33.92
C SER A 510 -21.29 24.71 32.78
N PHE A 511 -21.17 24.08 31.60
CA PHE A 511 -22.01 24.38 30.44
C PHE A 511 -23.40 23.76 30.56
N ASP A 512 -24.38 24.43 29.95
CA ASP A 512 -25.73 23.90 29.80
C ASP A 512 -25.74 22.67 28.88
N ASP A 513 -26.75 21.82 29.03
CA ASP A 513 -26.98 20.66 28.18
C ASP A 513 -27.07 21.06 26.70
N ARG A 514 -26.52 20.22 25.81
CA ARG A 514 -26.65 20.35 24.34
C ARG A 514 -26.15 21.69 23.79
N SER A 515 -25.18 22.30 24.46
CA SER A 515 -24.59 23.60 24.09
C SER A 515 -23.67 23.55 22.87
N PHE A 516 -23.11 22.37 22.54
CA PHE A 516 -22.05 22.24 21.53
C PHE A 516 -22.39 21.27 20.39
N ASP A 517 -21.83 21.55 19.22
CA ASP A 517 -21.85 20.70 18.04
C ASP A 517 -20.73 19.64 18.09
N VAL A 518 -19.56 20.04 18.60
CA VAL A 518 -18.35 19.22 18.65
C VAL A 518 -17.65 19.38 19.99
N VAL A 519 -17.17 18.28 20.57
CA VAL A 519 -16.27 18.26 21.74
C VAL A 519 -14.94 17.66 21.31
N LEU A 520 -13.86 18.40 21.58
CA LEU A 520 -12.49 17.98 21.36
C LEU A 520 -11.81 17.74 22.72
N SER A 521 -11.14 16.60 22.89
CA SER A 521 -10.29 16.40 24.06
C SER A 521 -9.04 15.60 23.72
N PHE A 522 -7.88 16.15 24.08
CA PHE A 522 -6.60 15.63 23.65
C PHE A 522 -5.66 15.44 24.84
N ASP A 523 -5.35 14.18 25.14
CA ASP A 523 -4.39 13.78 26.17
C ASP A 523 -4.77 14.34 27.56
N VAL A 524 -6.05 14.19 27.89
CA VAL A 524 -6.66 14.61 29.17
C VAL A 524 -7.23 13.42 29.94
N LEU A 525 -7.92 12.50 29.29
CA LEU A 525 -8.71 11.45 29.98
C LEU A 525 -7.86 10.47 30.78
N GLU A 526 -6.60 10.25 30.38
CA GLU A 526 -5.64 9.43 31.11
C GLU A 526 -5.28 10.02 32.47
N HIS A 527 -5.53 11.32 32.67
CA HIS A 527 -5.28 12.07 33.89
C HIS A 527 -6.52 12.22 34.76
N VAL A 528 -7.68 11.72 34.31
CA VAL A 528 -8.98 11.90 34.99
C VAL A 528 -9.37 10.58 35.67
N PRO A 529 -9.28 10.47 37.01
CA PRO A 529 -9.63 9.24 37.74
C PRO A 529 -11.05 8.73 37.49
N ALA A 530 -11.97 9.62 37.14
CA ALA A 530 -13.36 9.29 36.84
C ALA A 530 -13.67 9.59 35.36
N TYR A 531 -12.81 9.17 34.43
CA TYR A 531 -12.96 9.51 33.00
C TYR A 531 -14.31 9.08 32.40
N ARG A 532 -14.98 8.05 32.96
CA ARG A 532 -16.35 7.65 32.56
C ARG A 532 -17.37 8.77 32.78
N SER A 533 -17.23 9.47 33.90
CA SER A 533 -18.05 10.65 34.20
C SER A 533 -17.74 11.77 33.20
N ALA A 534 -16.47 11.93 32.79
CA ALA A 534 -16.10 12.89 31.76
C ALA A 534 -16.72 12.56 30.39
N LEU A 535 -16.73 11.28 29.97
CA LEU A 535 -17.41 10.85 28.75
C LEU A 535 -18.92 11.17 28.83
N SER A 536 -19.54 10.95 29.99
CA SER A 536 -20.96 11.26 30.22
C SER A 536 -21.23 12.78 30.15
N GLU A 537 -20.34 13.60 30.70
CA GLU A 537 -20.43 15.05 30.62
C GLU A 537 -20.25 15.56 29.19
N PHE A 538 -19.30 14.99 28.43
CA PHE A 538 -19.16 15.31 27.01
C PHE A 538 -20.43 14.97 26.23
N ALA A 539 -21.07 13.84 26.52
CA ALA A 539 -22.36 13.49 25.92
C ALA A 539 -23.47 14.46 26.32
N ARG A 540 -23.49 14.95 27.58
CA ARG A 540 -24.49 15.89 28.08
C ARG A 540 -24.43 17.24 27.35
N ILE A 541 -23.22 17.78 27.18
CA ILE A 541 -23.04 19.10 26.55
C ILE A 541 -23.14 19.07 25.02
N LEU A 542 -23.02 17.88 24.41
CA LEU A 542 -23.26 17.70 22.98
C LEU A 542 -24.75 17.64 22.65
N ARG A 543 -25.17 18.30 21.57
CA ARG A 543 -26.51 18.08 21.02
C ARG A 543 -26.64 16.67 20.44
N PRO A 544 -27.87 16.12 20.30
CA PRO A 544 -28.09 14.90 19.52
C PRO A 544 -27.50 15.02 18.11
N GLY A 545 -26.74 14.02 17.69
CA GLY A 545 -25.98 14.04 16.44
C GLY A 545 -24.68 14.87 16.46
N GLY A 546 -24.34 15.51 17.59
CA GLY A 546 -23.05 16.17 17.79
C GLY A 546 -21.90 15.16 17.88
N THR A 547 -20.66 15.60 17.70
CA THR A 547 -19.50 14.70 17.60
C THR A 547 -18.53 14.88 18.77
N LEU A 548 -18.14 13.77 19.38
CA LEU A 548 -16.99 13.67 20.26
C LEU A 548 -15.77 13.27 19.43
N PHE A 549 -14.68 14.03 19.51
CA PHE A 549 -13.43 13.75 18.80
C PHE A 549 -12.24 13.83 19.78
N LEU A 550 -11.50 12.74 19.91
CA LEU A 550 -10.52 12.56 20.99
C LEU A 550 -9.16 12.09 20.47
N SER A 551 -8.12 12.43 21.23
CA SER A 551 -6.79 11.82 21.16
C SER A 551 -6.35 11.49 22.57
N ILE A 552 -5.74 10.35 22.79
CA ILE A 552 -5.23 9.92 24.09
C ILE A 552 -4.03 8.99 23.86
N PRO A 553 -3.13 8.80 24.84
CA PRO A 553 -2.14 7.73 24.79
C PRO A 553 -2.87 6.38 24.80
N PHE A 554 -2.77 5.67 23.68
CA PHE A 554 -3.52 4.43 23.43
C PHE A 554 -2.55 3.29 23.12
N ARG A 555 -2.87 2.09 23.60
CA ARG A 555 -2.08 0.88 23.34
C ARG A 555 -2.82 0.01 22.32
N PRO A 556 -2.55 0.17 21.01
CA PRO A 556 -3.38 -0.43 19.97
C PRO A 556 -3.27 -1.96 19.88
N ARG A 557 -2.37 -2.58 20.63
CA ARG A 557 -2.22 -4.04 20.73
C ARG A 557 -2.81 -4.64 22.00
N GLU A 558 -3.39 -3.82 22.88
CA GLU A 558 -3.97 -4.26 24.15
C GLU A 558 -5.50 -4.17 24.06
N GLU A 559 -6.19 -5.28 24.32
CA GLU A 559 -7.66 -5.30 24.32
C GLU A 559 -8.23 -4.49 25.50
N THR A 560 -7.57 -4.54 26.66
CA THR A 560 -8.08 -4.00 27.92
C THR A 560 -7.24 -2.84 28.44
N THR A 561 -7.90 -1.84 29.02
CA THR A 561 -7.29 -0.68 29.66
C THR A 561 -6.55 -1.09 30.94
N LEU A 562 -5.28 -0.69 31.05
CA LEU A 562 -4.49 -0.85 32.27
C LEU A 562 -4.78 0.30 33.23
N VAL A 563 -5.33 -0.02 34.40
CA VAL A 563 -5.48 0.92 35.51
C VAL A 563 -4.19 0.97 36.32
N ARG A 564 -3.64 2.17 36.49
CA ARG A 564 -2.32 2.39 37.09
C ARG A 564 -2.37 2.98 38.48
N ALA A 565 -3.37 3.79 38.74
CA ALA A 565 -3.66 4.38 40.03
C ALA A 565 -5.17 4.52 40.21
N THR A 566 -5.61 4.61 41.44
CA THR A 566 -7.02 4.88 41.81
C THR A 566 -7.07 6.00 42.85
N VAL A 567 -8.22 6.64 42.96
CA VAL A 567 -8.50 7.66 43.97
C VAL A 567 -9.64 7.16 44.84
N ASP A 568 -9.47 7.18 46.16
CA ASP A 568 -10.52 6.82 47.11
C ASP A 568 -11.50 7.99 47.36
N GLU A 569 -12.56 7.75 48.13
CA GLU A 569 -13.57 8.77 48.47
C GLU A 569 -13.00 9.97 49.25
N LEU A 570 -11.83 9.82 49.87
CA LEU A 570 -11.13 10.86 50.62
C LEU A 570 -10.14 11.64 49.76
N GLY A 571 -9.99 11.28 48.47
CA GLY A 571 -9.05 11.89 47.54
C GLY A 571 -7.62 11.34 47.62
N ASN A 572 -7.39 10.25 48.37
CA ASN A 572 -6.06 9.64 48.45
C ASN A 572 -5.78 8.82 47.20
N ILE A 573 -4.58 8.97 46.66
CA ILE A 573 -4.11 8.25 45.47
C ILE A 573 -3.45 6.93 45.91
N SER A 574 -3.95 5.81 45.39
CA SER A 574 -3.33 4.49 45.52
C SER A 574 -2.72 4.06 44.20
N HIS A 575 -1.41 3.84 44.18
CA HIS A 575 -0.67 3.40 42.99
C HIS A 575 -0.71 1.87 42.85
N LEU A 576 -1.26 1.38 41.74
CA LEU A 576 -1.31 -0.06 41.39
C LEU A 576 -0.07 -0.49 40.59
N THR A 577 0.56 0.46 39.91
CA THR A 577 1.81 0.28 39.16
C THR A 577 2.78 1.42 39.50
N ALA A 578 4.03 1.35 39.01
CA ALA A 578 4.97 2.45 39.17
C ALA A 578 4.34 3.76 38.63
N PRO A 579 4.39 4.87 39.38
CA PRO A 579 3.78 6.12 38.96
C PRO A 579 4.48 6.68 37.72
N GLU A 580 3.71 7.34 36.85
CA GLU A 580 4.22 8.03 35.66
C GLU A 580 3.48 9.32 35.48
N TYR A 581 4.23 10.34 35.11
CA TYR A 581 3.75 11.69 34.97
C TYR A 581 4.01 12.14 33.55
N HIS A 582 2.98 12.67 32.88
CA HIS A 582 3.11 13.29 31.56
C HIS A 582 3.35 14.80 31.72
N GLY A 583 3.92 15.43 30.70
CA GLY A 583 4.20 16.87 30.75
C GLY A 583 2.91 17.69 30.83
N ASP A 584 2.95 18.78 31.60
CA ASP A 584 1.80 19.65 31.82
C ASP A 584 2.22 21.13 31.64
N PRO A 585 1.53 21.92 30.79
CA PRO A 585 1.87 23.34 30.57
C PRO A 585 1.70 24.24 31.81
N LEU A 586 0.89 23.82 32.77
CA LEU A 586 0.56 24.56 34.00
C LEU A 586 1.33 24.05 35.22
N ARG A 587 1.74 22.77 35.22
CA ARG A 587 2.43 22.10 36.33
C ARG A 587 3.81 21.58 35.93
N PRO A 588 4.91 22.19 36.39
CA PRO A 588 6.27 21.75 36.06
C PRO A 588 6.57 20.28 36.46
N GLU A 589 5.91 19.79 37.50
CA GLU A 589 6.02 18.41 37.99
C GLU A 589 5.27 17.37 37.14
N GLY A 590 4.45 17.82 36.19
CA GLY A 590 3.64 16.97 35.31
C GLY A 590 2.32 16.49 35.92
N CYS A 591 1.57 15.70 35.14
CA CYS A 591 0.28 15.15 35.55
C CYS A 591 0.33 13.62 35.63
N LEU A 592 -0.17 13.05 36.74
CA LEU A 592 -0.19 11.60 36.96
C LEU A 592 -1.09 10.91 35.92
N SER A 593 -0.59 9.87 35.27
CA SER A 593 -1.37 9.00 34.40
C SER A 593 -2.05 7.89 35.22
N PHE A 594 -3.38 7.88 35.25
CA PHE A 594 -4.22 6.86 35.89
C PHE A 594 -4.47 5.66 34.98
N TYR A 595 -4.38 5.84 33.65
CA TYR A 595 -4.77 4.83 32.66
C TYR A 595 -3.79 4.70 31.51
N HIS A 596 -3.62 3.48 31.01
CA HIS A 596 -3.21 3.24 29.62
C HIS A 596 -4.35 2.55 28.89
N PHE A 597 -4.98 3.26 27.96
CA PHE A 597 -6.20 2.80 27.31
C PHE A 597 -5.95 1.69 26.29
N GLY A 598 -6.83 0.68 26.30
CA GLY A 598 -6.96 -0.37 25.30
C GLY A 598 -8.31 -0.29 24.57
N TRP A 599 -8.62 -1.30 23.75
CA TRP A 599 -9.82 -1.30 22.89
C TRP A 599 -11.16 -1.27 23.63
N ASP A 600 -11.21 -1.71 24.90
CA ASP A 600 -12.37 -1.58 25.79
C ASP A 600 -12.85 -0.13 26.00
N LEU A 601 -12.00 0.87 25.76
CA LEU A 601 -12.40 2.27 25.74
C LEU A 601 -13.55 2.54 24.75
N LEU A 602 -13.59 1.88 23.59
CA LEU A 602 -14.63 2.12 22.60
C LEU A 602 -15.99 1.69 23.15
N ASP A 603 -16.03 0.62 23.95
CA ASP A 603 -17.25 0.20 24.63
C ASP A 603 -17.65 1.19 25.72
N ASP A 604 -16.68 1.75 26.42
CA ASP A 604 -16.92 2.78 27.43
C ASP A 604 -17.49 4.07 26.83
N ILE A 605 -17.04 4.46 25.64
CA ILE A 605 -17.63 5.56 24.88
C ILE A 605 -19.06 5.20 24.46
N ARG A 606 -19.32 3.98 23.96
CA ARG A 606 -20.69 3.53 23.62
C ARG A 606 -21.63 3.58 24.83
N ASN A 607 -21.14 3.17 25.99
CA ASN A 607 -21.90 3.17 27.25
C ASN A 607 -22.20 4.58 27.77
N ALA A 608 -21.48 5.60 27.30
CA ALA A 608 -21.68 7.00 27.65
C ALA A 608 -22.63 7.75 26.68
N ASP A 609 -23.60 7.04 26.09
CA ASP A 609 -24.64 7.59 25.21
C ASP A 609 -24.13 8.08 23.83
N PHE A 610 -23.18 7.32 23.26
CA PHE A 610 -22.66 7.53 21.92
C PHE A 610 -22.88 6.32 21.00
N LYS A 611 -22.97 6.60 19.70
CA LYS A 611 -23.01 5.63 18.59
C LYS A 611 -21.91 5.94 17.56
N ASP A 612 -21.77 5.08 16.55
CA ASP A 612 -20.79 5.26 15.46
C ASP A 612 -19.36 5.50 16.01
N VAL A 613 -18.98 4.69 17.00
CA VAL A 613 -17.71 4.83 17.74
C VAL A 613 -16.58 4.12 16.99
N HIS A 614 -15.58 4.90 16.58
CA HIS A 614 -14.45 4.43 15.79
C HIS A 614 -13.11 4.97 16.31
N ALA A 615 -12.07 4.14 16.26
CA ALA A 615 -10.69 4.60 16.22
C ALA A 615 -10.34 4.95 14.77
N LEU A 616 -9.69 6.08 14.53
CA LEU A 616 -9.42 6.65 13.22
C LEU A 616 -7.92 6.63 12.97
N HIS A 617 -7.48 5.70 12.12
CA HIS A 617 -6.10 5.65 11.67
C HIS A 617 -5.85 6.64 10.56
N TYR A 618 -4.70 7.32 10.64
CA TYR A 618 -4.23 8.24 9.62
C TYR A 618 -2.71 8.12 9.47
N HIS A 619 -2.24 8.24 8.24
CA HIS A 619 -0.82 8.29 7.92
C HIS A 619 -0.65 8.99 6.58
N SER A 620 0.32 9.88 6.46
CA SER A 620 0.59 10.55 5.20
C SER A 620 1.97 11.17 5.14
N LEU A 621 2.77 10.73 4.17
CA LEU A 621 4.07 11.33 3.90
C LEU A 621 3.94 12.75 3.35
N ILE A 622 2.90 13.02 2.55
CA ILE A 622 2.64 14.35 1.97
C ILE A 622 2.43 15.39 3.07
N TYR A 623 1.63 15.05 4.07
CA TYR A 623 1.33 15.94 5.18
C TYR A 623 2.38 15.88 6.31
N GLY A 624 3.34 14.96 6.21
CA GLY A 624 4.27 14.66 7.28
C GLY A 624 3.58 14.09 8.53
N TYR A 625 2.45 13.39 8.35
CA TYR A 625 1.77 12.61 9.37
C TYR A 625 2.47 11.27 9.54
N LEU A 626 3.60 11.32 10.25
CA LEU A 626 4.49 10.17 10.47
C LEU A 626 4.11 9.39 11.72
N GLY A 627 4.51 8.12 11.81
CA GLY A 627 4.21 7.23 12.92
C GLY A 627 2.92 6.46 12.67
N ARG A 628 3.07 5.19 12.31
CA ARG A 628 2.00 4.34 11.79
C ARG A 628 0.98 3.87 12.83
N ASP A 629 1.26 4.09 14.12
CA ASP A 629 0.39 3.67 15.23
C ASP A 629 -0.50 4.82 15.75
N GLN A 630 -0.60 5.93 15.01
CA GLN A 630 -1.39 7.08 15.44
C GLN A 630 -2.88 6.89 15.17
N LEU A 631 -3.68 7.21 16.19
CA LEU A 631 -5.14 7.06 16.19
C LEU A 631 -5.78 8.29 16.82
N PHE A 632 -6.84 8.79 16.19
CA PHE A 632 -7.86 9.59 16.85
C PHE A 632 -9.06 8.70 17.19
N PHE A 633 -10.02 9.21 17.96
CA PHE A 633 -11.29 8.52 18.21
C PHE A 633 -12.43 9.47 17.91
N ALA A 634 -13.46 8.98 17.24
CA ALA A 634 -14.67 9.76 16.96
C ALA A 634 -15.92 8.96 17.33
N ALA A 635 -16.92 9.68 17.81
CA ALA A 635 -18.21 9.12 18.19
C ALA A 635 -19.32 10.15 18.03
N THR A 636 -20.52 9.69 17.68
CA THR A 636 -21.69 10.54 17.47
C THR A 636 -22.63 10.43 18.65
N ARG A 637 -23.04 11.56 19.22
CA ARG A 637 -24.01 11.65 20.31
C ARG A 637 -25.36 11.09 19.84
N ILE A 638 -25.94 10.16 20.61
CA ILE A 638 -27.26 9.58 20.32
C ILE A 638 -28.36 10.64 20.31
#